data_AF-A6HKC5-F1
#
_entry.id   AF-A6HKC5-F1
#
_cell.length_a   1.000
_cell.length_b   1.000
_cell.length_c   1.000
_cell.angle_alpha   90.00
_cell.angle_beta   90.00
_cell.angle_gamma   90.00
#
_symmetry.space_group_name_H-M   'P 1'
#
loop_
_entity.id
_entity.type
_entity.pdbx_description
1 polymer ?
#
loop_
_entity_poly.entity_id
_entity_poly.type
_entity_poly.pdbx_seq_one_letter_code
_entity_poly.pdbx_strand_id
1 'polypeptide(L)'
;MALSLALVIKSVQFLILTSFTVVFSLFLLYGLSMISLAFLMSVLVRKSVLTGLTVFLLTIFWGSLGFTALYRYLPAPLEWTLSLFSPFAFTLGMAQLLRVDYDLNSNAPPDPAGSSNLIAATNFMLAFDALLYLALTMYFEKVLPNEYGHQRSPLFFLKPSFWVQPRKPAHVILEDGIDPAPLSGGSFEPVSPEFHGKESIRIRNISKEYKGKPSKIEALKDLTLDIYEGQITALLGHSGAGKSTLLNILSGLSVPTKGSVTIYNNRLSEMADLESVFRISGVCPQSNVQFDFLTVRENLRLFAKIRGVPPQEVEKEVQRVLLELEMKNIQDILARNLSGGQKRKLTFGTAILGDSQIFLLDEPTAGLDPFSRHRVWNLLKERKADRVVLFSTQFMDEADILADRKVFISRGKLKCAGSSLFLKKKWGVGYHLSLQLKEVCVPENITSLVKQHIPEAKLSAERERTLVYTLPLETTYRFPELCQSLDSCPGLGIDSYGVSMTTLNEVFLKLEGKSAIEEPEVDIVGEGQTERSGDTERLMEMEQTLSTLTETKKKTGSLALWRQQTCAIAKARLLKLKHERKTLLSVLLVLGVALCPLLFESIKMKILQSAYTWDLSPHSYFLAPGQQPHGMLTQLLIINKTALMTLSSLWSART
;
A
#
# COMPACT_ATOMS: atom_id res chain seq x y z
N MET A 1 16.80 -27.27 2.07
CA MET A 1 15.52 -27.96 1.74
C MET A 1 15.64 -28.91 0.55
N ALA A 2 16.00 -28.47 -0.66
CA ALA A 2 16.16 -29.39 -1.80
C ALA A 2 17.21 -30.48 -1.54
N LEU A 3 18.37 -30.10 -0.99
CA LEU A 3 19.46 -31.03 -0.65
C LEU A 3 19.05 -32.05 0.43
N SER A 4 18.28 -31.63 1.44
CA SER A 4 17.78 -32.52 2.49
C SER A 4 16.69 -33.48 1.97
N LEU A 5 15.81 -33.03 1.08
CA LEU A 5 14.79 -33.89 0.47
C LEU A 5 15.41 -34.95 -0.45
N ALA A 6 16.37 -34.56 -1.30
CA ALA A 6 17.08 -35.50 -2.16
C ALA A 6 17.85 -36.56 -1.33
N LEU A 7 18.45 -36.15 -0.21
CA LEU A 7 19.15 -37.05 0.71
C LEU A 7 18.18 -38.02 1.41
N VAL A 8 17.01 -37.56 1.84
CA VAL A 8 15.96 -38.42 2.44
C VAL A 8 15.45 -39.44 1.42
N ILE A 9 15.15 -39.03 0.19
CA ILE A 9 14.64 -39.93 -0.86
C ILE A 9 15.67 -41.01 -1.20
N LYS A 10 16.96 -40.67 -1.23
CA LYS A 10 18.04 -41.64 -1.40
C LYS A 10 18.25 -42.53 -0.18
N SER A 11 18.16 -41.98 1.03
CA SER A 11 18.32 -42.73 2.29
C SER A 11 17.20 -43.75 2.50
N VAL A 12 15.97 -43.42 2.11
CA VAL A 12 14.79 -44.30 2.18
C VAL A 12 14.81 -45.37 1.06
N GLN A 13 15.81 -45.36 0.18
CA GLN A 13 15.93 -46.27 -0.98
C GLN A 13 14.68 -46.25 -1.89
N PHE A 14 13.96 -45.12 -1.93
CA PHE A 14 12.76 -44.98 -2.75
C PHE A 14 13.10 -44.91 -4.25
N LEU A 15 14.31 -44.45 -4.59
CA LEU A 15 14.90 -44.45 -5.92
C LEU A 15 16.33 -44.97 -5.81
N ILE A 16 16.60 -46.18 -6.29
CA ILE A 16 17.84 -46.90 -5.98
C ILE A 16 18.92 -46.61 -7.04
N LEU A 17 18.57 -46.64 -8.32
CA LEU A 17 19.52 -46.66 -9.44
C LEU A 17 19.78 -45.29 -10.08
N THR A 18 18.86 -44.35 -9.93
CA THR A 18 18.99 -42.99 -10.51
C THR A 18 20.08 -42.14 -9.80
N SER A 19 20.77 -41.25 -10.51
CA SER A 19 21.85 -40.46 -9.89
C SER A 19 21.31 -39.39 -8.93
N PHE A 20 22.00 -39.15 -7.80
CA PHE A 20 21.62 -38.11 -6.82
C PHE A 20 21.48 -36.72 -7.46
N THR A 21 22.36 -36.40 -8.40
CA THR A 21 22.39 -35.11 -9.11
C THR A 21 21.08 -34.85 -9.85
N VAL A 22 20.51 -35.85 -10.51
CA VAL A 22 19.24 -35.69 -11.26
C VAL A 22 18.08 -35.40 -10.32
N VAL A 23 18.00 -36.13 -9.19
CA VAL A 23 16.99 -35.89 -8.16
C VAL A 23 17.15 -34.49 -7.57
N PHE A 24 18.37 -34.11 -7.19
CA PHE A 24 18.66 -32.80 -6.64
C PHE A 24 18.30 -31.66 -7.59
N SER A 25 18.68 -31.76 -8.87
CA SER A 25 18.36 -30.76 -9.90
C SER A 25 16.86 -30.56 -10.07
N LEU A 26 16.08 -31.65 -10.07
CA LEU A 26 14.62 -31.59 -10.18
C LEU A 26 13.99 -30.82 -9.01
N PHE A 27 14.38 -31.13 -7.77
CA PHE A 27 13.86 -30.44 -6.58
C PHE A 27 14.34 -28.98 -6.48
N LEU A 28 15.56 -28.68 -6.92
CA LEU A 28 16.09 -27.31 -6.94
C LEU A 28 15.31 -26.44 -7.93
N LEU A 29 15.15 -26.92 -9.17
CA LEU A 29 14.44 -26.20 -10.22
C LEU A 29 12.96 -26.03 -9.89
N TYR A 30 12.32 -27.05 -9.32
CA TYR A 30 10.95 -26.93 -8.82
C TYR A 30 10.85 -25.87 -7.71
N GLY A 31 11.78 -25.82 -6.77
CA GLY A 31 11.82 -24.80 -5.72
C GLY A 31 11.95 -23.37 -6.28
N LEU A 32 12.85 -23.16 -7.24
CA LEU A 32 13.03 -21.87 -7.91
C LEU A 32 11.76 -21.45 -8.68
N SER A 33 11.18 -22.39 -9.42
CA SER A 33 9.94 -22.16 -10.17
C SER A 33 8.76 -21.83 -9.24
N MET A 34 8.62 -22.53 -8.11
CA MET A 34 7.60 -22.23 -7.10
C MET A 34 7.77 -20.86 -6.45
N ILE A 35 9.00 -20.41 -6.20
CA ILE A 35 9.27 -19.05 -5.70
C ILE A 35 8.83 -18.01 -6.74
N SER A 36 9.17 -18.21 -8.01
CA SER A 36 8.76 -17.30 -9.09
C SER A 36 7.25 -17.28 -9.31
N LEU A 37 6.57 -18.42 -9.18
CA LEU A 37 5.11 -18.52 -9.23
C LEU A 37 4.45 -17.77 -8.06
N ALA A 38 5.03 -17.86 -6.86
CA ALA A 38 4.55 -17.11 -5.70
C ALA A 38 4.68 -15.59 -5.90
N PHE A 39 5.78 -15.13 -6.50
CA PHE A 39 5.94 -13.71 -6.86
C PHE A 39 4.92 -13.27 -7.91
N LEU A 40 4.72 -14.06 -8.96
CA LEU A 40 3.72 -13.79 -9.99
C LEU A 40 2.31 -13.65 -9.38
N MET A 41 1.94 -14.60 -8.53
CA MET A 41 0.64 -14.58 -7.85
C MET A 41 0.52 -13.41 -6.86
N SER A 42 1.61 -12.99 -6.22
CA SER A 42 1.63 -11.82 -5.33
C SER A 42 1.34 -10.51 -6.06
N VAL A 43 1.72 -10.41 -7.34
CA VAL A 43 1.43 -9.25 -8.18
C VAL A 43 -0.03 -9.27 -8.66
N LEU A 44 -0.58 -10.44 -8.96
CA LEU A 44 -1.96 -10.59 -9.42
C LEU A 44 -3.00 -10.44 -8.30
N VAL A 45 -2.66 -10.87 -7.09
CA VAL A 45 -3.55 -10.91 -5.93
C VAL A 45 -3.10 -9.89 -4.89
N ARG A 46 -3.90 -8.82 -4.71
CA ARG A 46 -3.58 -7.71 -3.79
C ARG A 46 -3.45 -8.08 -2.31
N LYS A 47 -4.04 -9.21 -1.88
CA LYS A 47 -4.04 -9.62 -0.46
C LYS A 47 -3.11 -10.81 -0.23
N SER A 48 -2.09 -10.64 0.61
CA SER A 48 -1.05 -11.64 0.89
C SER A 48 -1.60 -13.00 1.36
N VAL A 49 -2.59 -13.01 2.25
CA VAL A 49 -3.24 -14.25 2.74
C VAL A 49 -3.96 -14.98 1.62
N LEU A 50 -4.62 -14.24 0.72
CA LEU A 50 -5.32 -14.82 -0.42
C LEU A 50 -4.32 -15.38 -1.43
N THR A 51 -3.21 -14.69 -1.68
CA THR A 51 -2.11 -15.17 -2.52
C THR A 51 -1.61 -16.53 -2.04
N GLY A 52 -1.31 -16.68 -0.75
CA GLY A 52 -0.85 -17.94 -0.17
C GLY A 52 -1.86 -19.08 -0.36
N LEU A 53 -3.14 -18.82 -0.11
CA LEU A 53 -4.21 -19.80 -0.30
C LEU A 53 -4.36 -20.20 -1.77
N THR A 54 -4.33 -19.24 -2.69
CA THR A 54 -4.46 -19.49 -4.13
C THR A 54 -3.27 -20.31 -4.66
N VAL A 55 -2.04 -19.96 -4.27
CA VAL A 55 -0.85 -20.75 -4.65
C VAL A 55 -0.97 -22.17 -4.11
N PHE A 56 -1.36 -22.35 -2.85
CA PHE A 56 -1.56 -23.67 -2.24
C PHE A 56 -2.59 -24.51 -3.00
N LEU A 57 -3.77 -23.96 -3.30
CA LEU A 57 -4.82 -24.69 -4.02
C LEU A 57 -4.40 -25.01 -5.46
N LEU A 58 -3.70 -24.10 -6.13
CA LEU A 58 -3.16 -24.30 -7.47
C LEU A 58 -2.09 -25.40 -7.50
N THR A 59 -1.23 -25.48 -6.46
CA THR A 59 -0.23 -26.55 -6.35
C THR A 59 -0.84 -27.92 -6.16
N ILE A 60 -1.89 -28.05 -5.34
CA ILE A 60 -2.59 -29.32 -5.13
C ILE A 60 -3.31 -29.75 -6.39
N PHE A 61 -4.00 -28.83 -7.06
CA PHE A 61 -4.77 -29.13 -8.25
C PHE A 61 -3.88 -29.63 -9.40
N TRP A 62 -2.85 -28.85 -9.78
CA TRP A 62 -1.97 -29.25 -10.89
C TRP A 62 -1.02 -30.40 -10.52
N GLY A 63 -0.59 -30.46 -9.26
CA GLY A 63 0.24 -31.57 -8.75
C GLY A 63 -0.53 -32.90 -8.79
N SER A 64 -1.78 -32.93 -8.33
CA SER A 64 -2.61 -34.15 -8.38
C SER A 64 -2.92 -34.58 -9.81
N LEU A 65 -3.18 -33.64 -10.72
CA LEU A 65 -3.37 -33.94 -12.13
C LEU A 65 -2.14 -34.62 -12.74
N GLY A 66 -0.92 -34.20 -12.38
CA GLY A 66 0.30 -34.84 -12.91
C GLY A 66 0.53 -36.27 -12.41
N PHE A 67 -0.14 -36.71 -11.33
CA PHE A 67 -0.11 -38.13 -10.93
C PHE A 67 -0.83 -39.03 -11.94
N THR A 68 -1.82 -38.52 -12.66
CA THR A 68 -2.50 -39.27 -13.74
C THR A 68 -1.56 -39.61 -14.91
N ALA A 69 -0.46 -38.84 -15.06
CA ALA A 69 0.58 -39.14 -16.04
C ALA A 69 1.31 -40.44 -15.72
N LEU A 70 1.36 -40.88 -14.45
CA LEU A 70 1.93 -42.18 -14.05
C LEU A 70 1.24 -43.35 -14.75
N TYR A 71 -0.09 -43.26 -14.94
CA TYR A 71 -0.94 -44.30 -15.53
C TYR A 71 -1.13 -44.18 -17.05
N ARG A 72 -0.39 -43.29 -17.75
CA ARG A 72 -0.46 -43.07 -19.21
C ARG A 72 -1.86 -42.72 -19.76
N TYR A 73 -2.70 -42.04 -18.98
CA TYR A 73 -4.00 -41.60 -19.46
C TYR A 73 -3.96 -40.38 -20.40
N LEU A 74 -2.82 -39.66 -20.49
CA LEU A 74 -2.71 -38.39 -21.21
C LEU A 74 -1.91 -38.54 -22.52
N PRO A 75 -2.35 -37.89 -23.62
CA PRO A 75 -1.57 -37.83 -24.85
C PRO A 75 -0.36 -36.90 -24.71
N ALA A 76 0.76 -37.25 -25.34
CA ALA A 76 2.04 -36.50 -25.27
C ALA A 76 1.94 -34.96 -25.45
N PRO A 77 1.20 -34.39 -26.43
CA PRO A 77 1.12 -32.94 -26.56
C PRO A 77 0.45 -32.26 -25.35
N LEU A 78 -0.49 -32.95 -24.70
CA LEU A 78 -1.18 -32.42 -23.54
C LEU A 78 -0.24 -32.38 -22.32
N GLU A 79 0.64 -33.37 -22.16
CA GLU A 79 1.66 -33.38 -21.10
C GLU A 79 2.58 -32.16 -21.18
N TRP A 80 3.05 -31.80 -22.39
CA TRP A 80 3.93 -30.64 -22.59
C TRP A 80 3.23 -29.28 -22.40
N THR A 81 1.94 -29.19 -22.73
CA THR A 81 1.18 -27.96 -22.46
C THR A 81 0.90 -27.78 -20.97
N LEU A 82 0.59 -28.87 -20.27
CA LEU A 82 0.35 -28.87 -18.83
C LEU A 82 1.64 -28.70 -18.04
N SER A 83 2.80 -29.07 -18.59
CA SER A 83 4.10 -28.82 -17.97
C SER A 83 4.50 -27.35 -17.91
N LEU A 84 3.71 -26.43 -18.49
CA LEU A 84 3.82 -24.99 -18.20
C LEU A 84 3.35 -24.64 -16.79
N PHE A 85 2.65 -25.56 -16.13
CA PHE A 85 2.33 -25.47 -14.70
C PHE A 85 3.35 -26.26 -13.91
N SER A 86 4.25 -25.54 -13.25
CA SER A 86 5.37 -26.10 -12.48
C SER A 86 5.03 -27.28 -11.55
N PRO A 87 3.91 -27.28 -10.79
CA PRO A 87 3.53 -28.45 -9.97
C PRO A 87 3.23 -29.71 -10.79
N PHE A 88 2.68 -29.56 -12.00
CA PHE A 88 2.44 -30.67 -12.93
C PHE A 88 3.76 -31.15 -13.55
N ALA A 89 4.63 -30.22 -13.98
CA ALA A 89 5.94 -30.57 -14.54
C ALA A 89 6.81 -31.35 -13.54
N PHE A 90 6.76 -30.97 -12.26
CA PHE A 90 7.46 -31.69 -11.20
C PHE A 90 6.93 -33.11 -10.99
N THR A 91 5.61 -33.30 -10.92
CA THR A 91 5.04 -34.64 -10.74
C THR A 91 5.23 -35.52 -11.98
N LEU A 92 5.22 -34.95 -13.18
CA LEU A 92 5.62 -35.63 -14.41
C LEU A 92 7.10 -36.06 -14.37
N GLY A 93 8.01 -35.18 -13.95
CA GLY A 93 9.43 -35.49 -13.78
C GLY A 93 9.67 -36.59 -12.75
N MET A 94 8.95 -36.57 -11.63
CA MET A 94 8.98 -37.64 -10.63
C MET A 94 8.43 -38.97 -11.15
N ALA A 95 7.34 -38.94 -11.92
CA ALA A 95 6.77 -40.13 -12.55
C ALA A 95 7.73 -40.76 -13.58
N GLN A 96 8.44 -39.94 -14.36
CA GLN A 96 9.46 -40.40 -15.29
C GLN A 96 10.66 -41.00 -14.56
N LEU A 97 11.10 -40.36 -13.47
CA LEU A 97 12.21 -40.84 -12.64
C LEU A 97 11.91 -42.20 -12.00
N LEU A 98 10.68 -42.40 -11.51
CA LEU A 98 10.20 -43.68 -10.98
C LEU A 98 10.15 -44.78 -12.04
N ARG A 99 9.75 -44.46 -13.28
CA ARG A 99 9.75 -45.42 -14.39
C ARG A 99 11.15 -45.88 -14.75
N VAL A 100 12.09 -44.93 -14.87
CA VAL A 100 13.49 -45.26 -15.16
C VAL A 100 14.08 -46.15 -14.08
N ASP A 101 13.78 -45.86 -12.80
CA ASP A 101 14.24 -46.71 -11.69
C ASP A 101 13.61 -48.12 -11.73
N TYR A 102 12.32 -48.23 -12.10
CA TYR A 102 11.63 -49.51 -12.28
C TYR A 102 12.15 -50.33 -13.46
N ASP A 103 12.40 -49.68 -14.61
CA ASP A 103 12.91 -50.32 -15.82
C ASP A 103 14.35 -50.84 -15.59
N LEU A 104 15.18 -50.06 -14.89
CA LEU A 104 16.52 -50.48 -14.48
C LEU A 104 16.50 -51.65 -13.49
N ASN A 105 15.45 -51.77 -12.67
CA ASN A 105 15.29 -52.86 -11.71
C ASN A 105 14.68 -54.14 -12.34
N SER A 106 13.96 -54.03 -13.45
CA SER A 106 13.23 -55.13 -14.10
C SER A 106 13.99 -55.81 -15.26
N ASN A 107 15.27 -55.44 -15.49
CA ASN A 107 16.11 -55.98 -16.58
C ASN A 107 15.46 -55.88 -17.98
N ALA A 108 14.56 -54.92 -18.20
CA ALA A 108 14.01 -54.64 -19.52
C ALA A 108 15.13 -54.08 -20.42
N PRO A 109 15.11 -54.35 -21.75
CA PRO A 109 16.09 -53.77 -22.66
C PRO A 109 16.03 -52.24 -22.54
N PRO A 110 17.15 -51.59 -22.18
CA PRO A 110 17.13 -50.16 -21.97
C PRO A 110 16.93 -49.49 -23.33
N ASP A 111 15.96 -48.57 -23.42
CA ASP A 111 15.98 -47.48 -24.39
C ASP A 111 16.63 -46.25 -23.72
N PRO A 112 17.98 -46.21 -23.59
CA PRO A 112 18.67 -45.18 -22.82
C PRO A 112 18.60 -43.79 -23.46
N ALA A 113 18.33 -43.71 -24.76
CA ALA A 113 18.27 -42.45 -25.50
C ALA A 113 16.92 -41.72 -25.37
N GLY A 114 15.81 -42.43 -25.12
CA GLY A 114 14.50 -41.80 -24.99
C GLY A 114 14.25 -41.22 -23.59
N SER A 115 14.61 -41.98 -22.55
CA SER A 115 14.30 -41.68 -21.15
C SER A 115 15.15 -40.58 -20.53
N SER A 116 16.44 -40.53 -20.85
CA SER A 116 17.37 -39.48 -20.41
C SER A 116 17.00 -38.10 -20.99
N ASN A 117 16.60 -38.07 -22.26
CA ASN A 117 16.13 -36.86 -22.94
C ASN A 117 14.81 -36.32 -22.36
N LEU A 118 13.91 -37.20 -21.90
CA LEU A 118 12.65 -36.80 -21.26
C LEU A 118 12.87 -36.12 -19.90
N ILE A 119 13.76 -36.65 -19.06
CA ILE A 119 14.11 -36.04 -17.76
C ILE A 119 14.85 -34.71 -17.96
N ALA A 120 15.73 -34.64 -18.96
CA ALA A 120 16.38 -33.38 -19.32
C ALA A 120 15.36 -32.33 -19.80
N ALA A 121 14.37 -32.75 -20.58
CA ALA A 121 13.31 -31.87 -21.08
C ALA A 121 12.37 -31.37 -19.96
N THR A 122 12.02 -32.20 -18.96
CA THR A 122 11.22 -31.75 -17.80
C THR A 122 12.00 -30.77 -16.92
N ASN A 123 13.30 -31.00 -16.71
CA ASN A 123 14.18 -30.04 -16.03
C ASN A 123 14.28 -28.71 -16.80
N PHE A 124 14.44 -28.77 -18.13
CA PHE A 124 14.44 -27.58 -18.97
C PHE A 124 13.11 -26.82 -18.87
N MET A 125 11.98 -27.53 -18.86
CA MET A 125 10.66 -26.93 -18.71
C MET A 125 10.52 -26.21 -17.36
N LEU A 126 10.96 -26.81 -16.26
CA LEU A 126 10.93 -26.16 -14.93
C LEU A 126 11.82 -24.90 -14.87
N ALA A 127 12.97 -24.93 -15.54
CA ALA A 127 13.84 -23.76 -15.66
C ALA A 127 13.19 -22.66 -16.51
N PHE A 128 12.55 -23.05 -17.61
CA PHE A 128 11.80 -22.15 -18.47
C PHE A 128 10.63 -21.50 -17.73
N ASP A 129 9.83 -22.28 -17.00
CA ASP A 129 8.73 -21.79 -16.16
C ASP A 129 9.24 -20.77 -15.14
N ALA A 130 10.37 -21.04 -14.47
CA ALA A 130 10.94 -20.12 -13.49
C ALA A 130 11.28 -18.74 -14.11
N LEU A 131 11.89 -18.74 -15.28
CA LEU A 131 12.23 -17.52 -16.02
C LEU A 131 10.97 -16.83 -16.56
N LEU A 132 10.02 -17.60 -17.08
CA LEU A 132 8.76 -17.09 -17.62
C LEU A 132 7.93 -16.42 -16.52
N TYR A 133 7.76 -17.05 -15.37
CA TYR A 133 7.03 -16.48 -14.24
C TYR A 133 7.71 -15.22 -13.71
N LEU A 134 9.05 -15.20 -13.65
CA LEU A 134 9.80 -13.99 -13.26
C LEU A 134 9.61 -12.85 -14.27
N ALA A 135 9.70 -13.14 -15.56
CA ALA A 135 9.47 -12.16 -16.63
C ALA A 135 8.03 -11.63 -16.60
N LEU A 136 7.04 -12.51 -16.43
CA LEU A 136 5.63 -12.13 -16.25
C LEU A 136 5.43 -11.30 -14.98
N THR A 137 6.13 -11.60 -13.88
CA THR A 137 6.09 -10.81 -12.65
C THR A 137 6.54 -9.38 -12.94
N MET A 138 7.72 -9.21 -13.56
CA MET A 138 8.26 -7.89 -13.93
C MET A 138 7.37 -7.14 -14.92
N TYR A 139 6.68 -7.86 -15.82
CA TYR A 139 5.74 -7.27 -16.76
C TYR A 139 4.47 -6.80 -16.06
N PHE A 140 3.81 -7.66 -15.27
CA PHE A 140 2.57 -7.33 -14.59
C PHE A 140 2.75 -6.26 -13.52
N GLU A 141 3.90 -6.21 -12.84
CA GLU A 141 4.20 -5.15 -11.87
C GLU A 141 4.18 -3.75 -12.51
N LYS A 142 4.56 -3.65 -13.78
CA LYS A 142 4.56 -2.38 -14.54
C LYS A 142 3.22 -2.04 -15.19
N VAL A 143 2.38 -3.05 -15.45
CA VAL A 143 1.13 -2.90 -16.23
C VAL A 143 -0.09 -2.83 -15.32
N LEU A 144 -0.10 -3.59 -14.23
CA LEU A 144 -1.22 -3.62 -13.29
C LEU A 144 -1.24 -2.36 -12.40
N PRO A 145 -2.44 -1.88 -12.05
CA PRO A 145 -2.58 -0.70 -11.21
C PRO A 145 -2.19 -1.02 -9.76
N ASN A 146 -0.99 -0.62 -9.36
CA ASN A 146 -0.59 -0.50 -7.97
C ASN A 146 -1.13 0.81 -7.37
N GLU A 147 -1.30 0.83 -6.04
CA GLU A 147 -1.76 2.03 -5.30
C GLU A 147 -0.78 3.20 -5.44
N TYR A 148 0.50 2.89 -5.71
CA TYR A 148 1.59 3.84 -5.90
C TYR A 148 2.38 3.49 -7.16
N GLY A 149 2.77 4.49 -7.95
CA GLY A 149 3.66 4.33 -9.10
C GLY A 149 3.03 4.54 -10.47
N HIS A 150 3.90 4.55 -11.48
CA HIS A 150 3.54 4.86 -12.87
C HIS A 150 2.99 3.64 -13.60
N GLN A 151 1.72 3.69 -14.03
CA GLN A 151 1.13 2.68 -14.89
C GLN A 151 1.72 2.78 -16.31
N ARG A 152 2.30 1.70 -16.83
CA ARG A 152 2.71 1.63 -18.23
C ARG A 152 1.59 1.03 -19.08
N SER A 153 1.52 1.48 -20.33
CA SER A 153 0.68 0.82 -21.35
C SER A 153 1.15 -0.63 -21.53
N PRO A 154 0.25 -1.62 -21.68
CA PRO A 154 0.64 -3.03 -21.83
C PRO A 154 1.63 -3.29 -22.97
N LEU A 155 1.61 -2.47 -24.04
CA LEU A 155 2.51 -2.60 -25.18
C LEU A 155 3.75 -1.70 -25.09
N PHE A 156 4.18 -1.30 -23.88
CA PHE A 156 5.32 -0.37 -23.71
C PHE A 156 6.62 -0.90 -24.31
N PHE A 157 6.83 -2.22 -24.30
CA PHE A 157 8.04 -2.88 -24.83
C PHE A 157 8.14 -2.81 -26.36
N LEU A 158 7.05 -2.47 -27.07
CA LEU A 158 7.07 -2.26 -28.53
C LEU A 158 7.38 -0.80 -28.91
N LYS A 159 7.46 0.11 -27.94
CA LYS A 159 7.75 1.52 -28.22
C LYS A 159 9.25 1.74 -28.37
N PRO A 160 9.72 2.41 -29.45
CA PRO A 160 11.14 2.71 -29.66
C PRO A 160 11.77 3.51 -28.51
N SER A 161 10.97 4.35 -27.85
CA SER A 161 11.37 5.17 -26.70
C SER A 161 11.75 4.37 -25.44
N PHE A 162 11.40 3.07 -25.37
CA PHE A 162 11.84 2.20 -24.28
C PHE A 162 13.26 1.65 -24.50
N TRP A 163 13.60 1.34 -25.76
CA TRP A 163 14.88 0.73 -26.13
C TRP A 163 15.96 1.77 -26.41
N VAL A 164 15.57 2.97 -26.84
CA VAL A 164 16.48 4.07 -27.15
C VAL A 164 16.21 5.20 -26.18
N GLN A 165 17.11 5.40 -25.21
CA GLN A 165 17.13 6.64 -24.45
C GLN A 165 17.50 7.78 -25.41
N PRO A 166 16.68 8.83 -25.55
CA PRO A 166 17.11 10.02 -26.27
C PRO A 166 18.37 10.56 -25.58
N ARG A 167 19.48 10.68 -26.32
CA ARG A 167 20.66 11.43 -25.89
C ARG A 167 20.20 12.86 -25.60
N LYS A 168 20.24 13.28 -24.34
CA LYS A 168 20.01 14.69 -23.99
C LYS A 168 21.08 15.54 -24.69
N PRO A 169 20.74 16.62 -25.42
CA PRO A 169 21.71 17.66 -25.70
C PRO A 169 22.18 18.26 -24.36
N ALA A 170 23.48 18.52 -24.26
CA ALA A 170 24.11 19.11 -23.09
C ALA A 170 23.46 20.46 -22.75
N HIS A 171 23.23 20.69 -21.45
CA HIS A 171 23.00 22.00 -20.82
C HIS A 171 22.39 23.08 -21.72
N VAL A 172 21.12 22.93 -22.09
CA VAL A 172 20.31 24.05 -22.52
C VAL A 172 19.39 24.38 -21.36
N ILE A 173 19.60 25.55 -20.76
CA ILE A 173 18.59 26.22 -19.95
C ILE A 173 17.39 26.35 -20.88
N LEU A 174 16.43 25.42 -20.77
CA LEU A 174 15.16 25.56 -21.45
C LEU A 174 14.40 26.67 -20.73
N GLU A 175 14.67 27.91 -21.14
CA GLU A 175 13.64 28.94 -21.21
C GLU A 175 12.55 28.43 -22.15
N ASP A 176 11.74 27.47 -21.69
CA ASP A 176 10.41 27.32 -22.27
C ASP A 176 9.68 28.61 -21.88
N GLY A 177 9.67 29.54 -22.84
CA GLY A 177 8.97 30.82 -22.82
C GLY A 177 7.46 30.63 -22.76
N ILE A 178 7.00 30.06 -21.65
CA ILE A 178 5.68 30.31 -21.13
C ILE A 178 5.92 31.28 -20.00
N ASP A 179 5.88 32.57 -20.34
CA ASP A 179 5.72 33.63 -19.36
C ASP A 179 4.72 33.15 -18.32
N PRO A 180 5.03 33.27 -17.00
CA PRO A 180 4.02 32.99 -16.00
C PRO A 180 2.84 33.89 -16.37
N ALA A 181 1.72 33.31 -16.82
CA ALA A 181 0.47 34.04 -16.83
C ALA A 181 0.39 34.59 -15.41
N PRO A 182 0.46 35.92 -15.22
CA PRO A 182 0.54 36.47 -13.89
C PRO A 182 -0.67 35.90 -13.18
N LEU A 183 -0.46 35.33 -11.99
CA LEU A 183 -1.52 35.03 -11.04
C LEU A 183 -2.13 36.39 -10.64
N SER A 184 -2.80 37.02 -11.61
CA SER A 184 -3.30 38.39 -11.63
C SER A 184 -4.60 38.40 -10.87
N GLY A 185 -4.44 38.30 -9.57
CA GLY A 185 -5.43 38.67 -8.59
C GLY A 185 -4.65 39.06 -7.35
N GLY A 186 -5.10 40.08 -6.62
CA GLY A 186 -4.42 40.53 -5.40
C GLY A 186 -4.27 39.44 -4.32
N SER A 187 -4.73 38.20 -4.56
CA SER A 187 -4.63 37.02 -3.70
C SER A 187 -3.24 36.39 -3.58
N PHE A 188 -2.27 36.89 -4.34
CA PHE A 188 -0.91 36.39 -4.30
C PHE A 188 0.04 37.51 -3.92
N GLU A 189 0.85 37.28 -2.88
CA GLU A 189 1.94 38.19 -2.53
C GLU A 189 3.02 38.10 -3.60
N PRO A 190 3.45 39.23 -4.19
CA PRO A 190 4.58 39.23 -5.11
C PRO A 190 5.82 38.72 -4.40
N VAL A 191 6.67 38.03 -5.14
CA VAL A 191 7.88 37.43 -4.58
C VAL A 191 8.97 38.51 -4.49
N SER A 192 9.73 38.51 -3.40
CA SER A 192 10.85 39.43 -3.23
C SER A 192 11.90 39.18 -4.32
N PRO A 193 12.60 40.24 -4.80
CA PRO A 193 13.59 40.10 -5.89
C PRO A 193 14.74 39.14 -5.57
N GLU A 194 15.01 38.88 -4.28
CA GLU A 194 16.02 37.92 -3.80
C GLU A 194 15.75 36.46 -4.17
N PHE A 195 14.51 36.12 -4.53
CA PHE A 195 14.09 34.77 -4.90
C PHE A 195 13.87 34.59 -6.40
N HIS A 196 14.04 35.65 -7.20
CA HIS A 196 13.97 35.53 -8.66
C HIS A 196 15.13 34.65 -9.16
N GLY A 197 14.83 33.63 -9.96
CA GLY A 197 15.83 32.67 -10.44
C GLY A 197 16.13 31.53 -9.47
N LYS A 198 15.50 31.52 -8.28
CA LYS A 198 15.57 30.42 -7.30
C LYS A 198 14.32 29.52 -7.36
N GLU A 199 13.57 29.54 -8.47
CA GLU A 199 12.38 28.71 -8.68
C GLU A 199 12.78 27.26 -8.88
N SER A 200 12.73 26.52 -7.78
CA SER A 200 13.28 25.19 -7.67
C SER A 200 12.26 24.11 -8.04
N ILE A 201 10.99 24.32 -7.67
CA ILE A 201 9.86 23.50 -8.10
C ILE A 201 8.85 24.40 -8.82
N ARG A 202 8.58 24.10 -10.09
CA ARG A 202 7.59 24.80 -10.93
C ARG A 202 6.43 23.88 -11.26
N ILE A 203 5.24 24.27 -10.82
CA ILE A 203 3.98 23.57 -11.05
C ILE A 203 3.17 24.39 -12.07
N ARG A 204 2.81 23.78 -13.19
CA ARG A 204 2.04 24.43 -14.26
C ARG A 204 0.77 23.64 -14.60
N ASN A 205 -0.39 24.25 -14.36
CA ASN A 205 -1.73 23.77 -14.70
C ASN A 205 -1.99 22.29 -14.34
N ILE A 206 -1.62 21.89 -13.12
CA ILE A 206 -1.78 20.51 -12.67
C ILE A 206 -3.24 20.23 -12.32
N SER A 207 -3.78 19.19 -12.94
CA SER A 207 -5.08 18.62 -12.61
C SER A 207 -4.95 17.13 -12.31
N LYS A 208 -5.65 16.65 -11.28
CA LYS A 208 -5.62 15.24 -10.86
C LYS A 208 -7.02 14.74 -10.57
N GLU A 209 -7.37 13.65 -11.24
CA GLU A 209 -8.69 13.02 -11.13
C GLU A 209 -8.53 11.55 -10.74
N TYR A 210 -9.27 11.14 -9.72
CA TYR A 210 -9.37 9.76 -9.30
C TYR A 210 -10.70 9.16 -9.77
N LYS A 211 -10.62 8.03 -10.47
CA LYS A 211 -11.80 7.29 -10.94
C LYS A 211 -12.34 6.40 -9.82
N GLY A 212 -13.13 6.97 -8.92
CA GLY A 212 -13.94 6.21 -7.96
C GLY A 212 -15.28 5.79 -8.55
N LYS A 213 -15.82 4.64 -8.16
CA LYS A 213 -17.26 4.36 -8.29
C LYS A 213 -17.90 4.80 -6.96
N PRO A 214 -18.94 5.66 -6.93
CA PRO A 214 -19.88 6.00 -8.00
C PRO A 214 -19.58 7.28 -8.80
N SER A 215 -18.64 8.14 -8.39
CA SER A 215 -18.33 9.40 -9.08
C SER A 215 -16.83 9.70 -9.20
N LYS A 216 -16.50 10.44 -10.25
CA LYS A 216 -15.14 10.94 -10.53
C LYS A 216 -14.79 12.03 -9.52
N ILE A 217 -13.75 11.81 -8.71
CA ILE A 217 -13.29 12.79 -7.72
C ILE A 217 -12.14 13.57 -8.32
N GLU A 218 -12.36 14.86 -8.56
CA GLU A 218 -11.33 15.78 -9.02
C GLU A 218 -10.60 16.36 -7.80
N ALA A 219 -9.40 15.85 -7.54
CA ALA A 219 -8.62 16.18 -6.35
C ALA A 219 -7.79 17.47 -6.52
N LEU A 220 -7.36 17.80 -7.73
CA LEU A 220 -6.64 19.04 -8.08
C LEU A 220 -7.17 19.59 -9.39
N LYS A 221 -7.29 20.93 -9.48
CA LYS A 221 -7.84 21.66 -10.64
C LYS A 221 -6.94 22.83 -11.02
N ASP A 222 -6.26 22.69 -12.15
CA ASP A 222 -5.42 23.69 -12.83
C ASP A 222 -4.51 24.48 -11.87
N LEU A 223 -3.81 23.75 -11.00
CA LEU A 223 -2.94 24.33 -10.00
C LEU A 223 -1.64 24.81 -10.64
N THR A 224 -1.29 26.07 -10.41
CA THR A 224 -0.03 26.70 -10.85
C THR A 224 0.64 27.36 -9.64
N LEU A 225 1.88 26.96 -9.34
CA LEU A 225 2.61 27.39 -8.15
C LEU A 225 4.12 27.23 -8.38
N ASP A 226 4.89 28.23 -7.94
CA ASP A 226 6.35 28.16 -7.90
C ASP A 226 6.83 28.13 -6.44
N ILE A 227 7.82 27.28 -6.16
CA ILE A 227 8.42 27.07 -4.83
C ILE A 227 9.92 27.32 -4.92
N TYR A 228 10.45 28.00 -3.91
CA TYR A 228 11.77 28.61 -3.95
C TYR A 228 12.75 27.93 -3.00
N GLU A 229 14.03 27.92 -3.38
CA GLU A 229 15.13 27.55 -2.49
C GLU A 229 15.33 28.56 -1.37
N GLY A 230 15.76 28.08 -0.20
CA GLY A 230 15.99 28.92 0.97
C GLY A 230 14.70 29.28 1.72
N GLN A 231 13.54 28.79 1.24
CA GLN A 231 12.23 29.14 1.77
C GLN A 231 11.48 27.91 2.29
N ILE A 232 10.86 28.04 3.46
CA ILE A 232 9.91 27.05 3.96
C ILE A 232 8.50 27.41 3.48
N THR A 233 7.89 26.53 2.70
CA THR A 233 6.53 26.68 2.17
C THR A 233 5.56 25.72 2.85
N ALA A 234 4.47 26.24 3.41
CA ALA A 234 3.39 25.45 4.00
C ALA A 234 2.17 25.35 3.07
N LEU A 235 1.69 24.13 2.83
CA LEU A 235 0.41 23.84 2.18
C LEU A 235 -0.69 23.76 3.24
N LEU A 236 -1.71 24.62 3.12
CA LEU A 236 -2.81 24.77 4.07
C LEU A 236 -4.15 24.51 3.39
N GLY A 237 -5.11 24.00 4.15
CA GLY A 237 -6.46 23.70 3.67
C GLY A 237 -7.15 22.63 4.50
N HIS A 238 -8.45 22.44 4.33
CA HIS A 238 -9.21 21.38 5.00
C HIS A 238 -8.72 19.97 4.61
N SER A 239 -9.12 18.95 5.38
CA SER A 239 -8.91 17.55 4.98
C SER A 239 -9.66 17.28 3.67
N GLY A 240 -8.98 16.66 2.69
CA GLY A 240 -9.54 16.45 1.36
C GLY A 240 -9.40 17.62 0.38
N ALA A 241 -8.72 18.71 0.76
CA ALA A 241 -8.49 19.84 -0.15
C ALA A 241 -7.55 19.54 -1.34
N GLY A 242 -6.78 18.44 -1.28
CA GLY A 242 -5.80 18.05 -2.32
C GLY A 242 -4.32 18.18 -1.93
N LYS A 243 -4.00 18.56 -0.68
CA LYS A 243 -2.62 18.74 -0.18
C LYS A 243 -1.74 17.50 -0.36
N SER A 244 -2.18 16.37 0.20
CA SER A 244 -1.48 15.07 0.09
C SER A 244 -1.41 14.60 -1.35
N THR A 245 -2.43 14.89 -2.17
CA THR A 245 -2.41 14.60 -3.60
C THR A 245 -1.31 15.37 -4.33
N LEU A 246 -1.15 16.65 -4.02
CA LEU A 246 -0.07 17.47 -4.59
C LEU A 246 1.31 16.96 -4.15
N LEU A 247 1.50 16.66 -2.86
CA LEU A 247 2.76 16.11 -2.37
C LEU A 247 3.09 14.75 -2.99
N ASN A 248 2.09 13.88 -3.19
CA ASN A 248 2.26 12.60 -3.87
C ASN A 248 2.63 12.75 -5.35
N ILE A 249 2.19 13.83 -6.01
CA ILE A 249 2.61 14.15 -7.37
C ILE A 249 4.07 14.61 -7.39
N LEU A 250 4.43 15.51 -6.46
CA LEU A 250 5.80 16.02 -6.35
C LEU A 250 6.81 14.93 -5.96
N SER A 251 6.39 13.95 -5.14
CA SER A 251 7.20 12.80 -4.75
C SER A 251 7.20 11.66 -5.76
N GLY A 252 6.55 11.82 -6.93
CA GLY A 252 6.49 10.79 -7.97
C GLY A 252 5.64 9.56 -7.64
N LEU A 253 4.94 9.55 -6.50
CA LEU A 253 4.03 8.47 -6.11
C LEU A 253 2.73 8.48 -6.95
N SER A 254 2.35 9.64 -7.50
CA SER A 254 1.18 9.79 -8.35
C SER A 254 1.45 10.61 -9.61
N VAL A 255 0.89 10.18 -10.74
CA VAL A 255 1.03 10.90 -12.03
C VAL A 255 -0.09 11.94 -12.16
N PRO A 256 0.20 13.20 -12.55
CA PRO A 256 -0.85 14.18 -12.82
C PRO A 256 -1.72 13.73 -14.02
N THR A 257 -3.01 14.07 -14.01
CA THR A 257 -3.91 13.81 -15.16
C THR A 257 -3.66 14.81 -16.29
N LYS A 258 -3.39 16.07 -15.94
CA LYS A 258 -2.97 17.15 -16.85
C LYS A 258 -1.93 18.03 -16.16
N GLY A 259 -1.20 18.82 -16.95
CA GLY A 259 -0.17 19.74 -16.46
C GLY A 259 1.21 19.12 -16.39
N SER A 260 2.17 19.91 -15.89
CA SER A 260 3.56 19.47 -15.76
C SER A 260 4.19 19.99 -14.45
N VAL A 261 5.16 19.23 -13.94
CA VAL A 261 6.03 19.62 -12.83
C VAL A 261 7.47 19.59 -13.30
N THR A 262 8.21 20.65 -12.98
CA THR A 262 9.67 20.70 -13.17
C THR A 262 10.34 20.92 -11.82
N ILE A 263 11.37 20.13 -11.50
CA ILE A 263 12.18 20.21 -10.26
C ILE A 263 13.66 20.33 -10.64
N TYR A 264 14.34 21.43 -10.29
CA TYR A 264 15.77 21.67 -10.63
C TYR A 264 16.12 21.31 -12.10
N ASN A 265 15.27 21.68 -13.06
CA ASN A 265 15.34 21.37 -14.51
C ASN A 265 14.96 19.94 -14.96
N ASN A 266 14.56 19.07 -14.04
CA ASN A 266 14.08 17.72 -14.35
C ASN A 266 12.55 17.69 -14.43
N ARG A 267 11.99 17.14 -15.52
CA ARG A 267 10.53 17.01 -15.68
C ARG A 267 10.05 15.68 -15.10
N LEU A 268 9.09 15.72 -14.18
CA LEU A 268 8.55 14.51 -13.54
C LEU A 268 7.80 13.55 -14.49
N SER A 269 7.59 13.94 -15.75
CA SER A 269 7.02 13.07 -16.79
C SER A 269 8.01 12.00 -17.29
N GLU A 270 9.32 12.21 -17.13
CA GLU A 270 10.36 11.32 -17.64
C GLU A 270 10.95 10.42 -16.53
N MET A 271 11.16 9.14 -16.83
CA MET A 271 11.61 8.15 -15.84
C MET A 271 13.05 8.38 -15.36
N ALA A 272 13.94 8.83 -16.25
CA ALA A 272 15.33 9.12 -15.89
C ALA A 272 15.42 10.34 -14.97
N ASP A 273 14.58 11.34 -15.23
CA ASP A 273 14.45 12.56 -14.43
C ASP A 273 13.87 12.25 -13.04
N LEU A 274 12.92 11.32 -12.96
CA LEU A 274 12.33 10.86 -11.70
C LEU A 274 13.37 10.26 -10.73
N GLU A 275 14.30 9.43 -11.22
CA GLU A 275 15.35 8.84 -10.37
C GLU A 275 16.29 9.92 -9.82
N SER A 276 16.65 10.91 -10.65
CA SER A 276 17.48 12.03 -10.21
C SER A 276 16.80 12.87 -9.13
N VAL A 277 15.49 13.12 -9.27
CA VAL A 277 14.67 13.82 -8.27
C VAL A 277 14.57 13.00 -6.98
N PHE A 278 14.40 11.67 -7.08
CA PHE A 278 14.33 10.80 -5.89
C PHE A 278 15.62 10.78 -5.08
N ARG A 279 16.78 10.84 -5.74
CA ARG A 279 18.07 10.91 -5.05
C ARG A 279 18.25 12.17 -4.21
N ILE A 280 17.68 13.29 -4.66
CA ILE A 280 17.81 14.59 -3.97
C ILE A 280 16.63 14.91 -3.03
N SER A 281 15.58 14.06 -3.01
CA SER A 281 14.33 14.33 -2.27
C SER A 281 14.19 13.49 -1.00
N GLY A 282 13.92 14.15 0.11
CA GLY A 282 13.52 13.57 1.37
C GLY A 282 12.01 13.62 1.54
N VAL A 283 11.35 12.46 1.48
CA VAL A 283 9.88 12.38 1.56
C VAL A 283 9.44 11.82 2.91
N CYS A 284 8.50 12.50 3.56
CA CYS A 284 7.77 12.02 4.73
C CYS A 284 6.28 11.92 4.37
N PRO A 285 5.75 10.75 4.00
CA PRO A 285 4.35 10.61 3.64
C PRO A 285 3.43 10.69 4.87
N GLN A 286 2.11 10.78 4.64
CA GLN A 286 1.13 10.85 5.74
C GLN A 286 1.11 9.57 6.59
N SER A 287 1.26 8.40 5.95
CA SER A 287 1.41 7.11 6.64
C SER A 287 2.83 6.94 7.18
N ASN A 288 2.97 6.39 8.39
CA ASN A 288 4.29 6.06 8.92
C ASN A 288 4.91 4.90 8.14
N VAL A 289 6.17 5.08 7.71
CA VAL A 289 6.91 4.10 6.89
C VAL A 289 8.05 3.56 7.73
N GLN A 290 7.84 2.37 8.30
CA GLN A 290 8.86 1.65 9.05
C GLN A 290 8.66 0.13 8.93
N PHE A 291 9.74 -0.61 9.16
CA PHE A 291 9.71 -2.06 9.31
C PHE A 291 9.49 -2.40 10.77
N ASP A 292 8.29 -2.87 11.09
CA ASP A 292 7.83 -3.14 12.46
C ASP A 292 8.67 -4.21 13.21
N PHE A 293 9.32 -5.11 12.47
CA PHE A 293 10.19 -6.17 13.00
C PHE A 293 11.65 -5.72 13.22
N LEU A 294 12.03 -4.52 12.78
CA LEU A 294 13.36 -3.95 12.98
C LEU A 294 13.34 -2.96 14.15
N THR A 295 14.48 -2.76 14.79
CA THR A 295 14.70 -1.69 15.77
C THR A 295 14.71 -0.32 15.11
N VAL A 296 14.60 0.76 15.90
CA VAL A 296 14.72 2.15 15.39
C VAL A 296 16.07 2.35 14.67
N ARG A 297 17.17 1.90 15.28
CA ARG A 297 18.51 2.00 14.68
C ARG A 297 18.60 1.22 13.38
N GLU A 298 18.09 -0.02 13.34
CA GLU A 298 18.12 -0.86 12.14
C GLU A 298 17.26 -0.29 11.01
N ASN A 299 16.10 0.30 11.34
CA ASN A 299 15.27 1.02 10.37
C ASN A 299 16.06 2.16 9.73
N LEU A 300 16.63 3.07 10.54
CA LEU A 300 17.42 4.19 10.02
C LEU A 300 18.62 3.70 9.20
N ARG A 301 19.32 2.66 9.65
CA ARG A 301 20.45 2.04 8.93
C ARG A 301 20.03 1.48 7.57
N LEU A 302 18.88 0.82 7.51
CA LEU A 302 18.34 0.27 6.27
C LEU A 302 17.97 1.40 5.29
N PHE A 303 17.25 2.41 5.74
CA PHE A 303 16.89 3.56 4.91
C PHE A 303 18.11 4.37 4.45
N ALA A 304 19.14 4.51 5.29
CA ALA A 304 20.40 5.16 4.90
C ALA A 304 21.09 4.42 3.75
N LYS A 305 21.14 3.08 3.82
CA LYS A 305 21.68 2.25 2.73
C LYS A 305 20.84 2.33 1.46
N ILE A 306 19.51 2.31 1.58
CA ILE A 306 18.60 2.46 0.43
C ILE A 306 18.78 3.81 -0.25
N ARG A 307 19.02 4.88 0.52
CA ARG A 307 19.32 6.22 -0.01
C ARG A 307 20.71 6.35 -0.66
N GLY A 308 21.56 5.33 -0.53
CA GLY A 308 22.90 5.36 -1.10
C GLY A 308 23.93 6.10 -0.26
N VAL A 309 23.71 6.28 1.05
CA VAL A 309 24.73 6.80 1.96
C VAL A 309 25.93 5.84 1.96
N PRO A 310 27.17 6.34 1.78
CA PRO A 310 28.36 5.49 1.74
C PRO A 310 28.45 4.59 2.99
N PRO A 311 28.77 3.28 2.85
CA PRO A 311 28.76 2.35 3.98
C PRO A 311 29.58 2.79 5.20
N GLN A 312 30.63 3.57 4.98
CA GLN A 312 31.52 4.12 6.00
C GLN A 312 30.88 5.27 6.81
N GLU A 313 29.91 5.97 6.23
CA GLU A 313 29.23 7.13 6.82
C GLU A 313 27.88 6.77 7.44
N VAL A 314 27.29 5.63 7.04
CA VAL A 314 25.96 5.19 7.50
C VAL A 314 25.80 5.28 9.03
N GLU A 315 26.75 4.78 9.82
CA GLU A 315 26.63 4.82 11.28
C GLU A 315 26.70 6.23 11.85
N LYS A 316 27.54 7.10 11.26
CA LYS A 316 27.63 8.51 11.67
C LYS A 316 26.32 9.24 11.37
N GLU A 317 25.75 8.97 10.19
CA GLU A 317 24.51 9.56 9.74
C GLU A 317 23.31 9.14 10.59
N VAL A 318 23.23 7.85 10.91
CA VAL A 318 22.21 7.30 11.81
C VAL A 318 22.35 7.90 13.21
N GLN A 319 23.57 7.98 13.75
CA GLN A 319 23.81 8.56 15.06
C GLN A 319 23.45 10.06 15.10
N ARG A 320 23.74 10.80 14.02
CA ARG A 320 23.34 12.21 13.88
C ARG A 320 21.82 12.35 13.95
N VAL A 321 21.07 11.59 13.15
CA VAL A 321 19.60 11.66 13.14
C VAL A 321 18.99 11.24 14.49
N LEU A 322 19.56 10.23 15.15
CA LEU A 322 19.12 9.81 16.49
C LEU A 322 19.31 10.91 17.54
N LEU A 323 20.40 11.69 17.45
CA LEU A 323 20.66 12.82 18.34
C LEU A 323 19.78 14.02 18.00
N GLU A 324 19.67 14.36 16.71
CA GLU A 324 18.84 15.47 16.22
C GLU A 324 17.38 15.30 16.63
N LEU A 325 16.85 14.07 16.57
CA LEU A 325 15.46 13.78 16.93
C LEU A 325 15.26 13.33 18.39
N GLU A 326 16.32 13.29 19.19
CA GLU A 326 16.27 12.86 20.60
C GLU A 326 15.70 11.43 20.77
N MET A 327 16.04 10.53 19.85
CA MET A 327 15.59 9.14 19.84
C MET A 327 16.61 8.14 20.41
N LYS A 328 17.71 8.63 20.98
CA LYS A 328 18.79 7.77 21.52
C LYS A 328 18.28 6.75 22.55
N ASN A 329 17.32 7.13 23.39
CA ASN A 329 16.79 6.26 24.45
C ASN A 329 15.93 5.11 23.92
N ILE A 330 15.41 5.22 22.69
CA ILE A 330 14.53 4.23 22.07
C ILE A 330 15.17 3.52 20.88
N GLN A 331 16.47 3.74 20.65
CA GLN A 331 17.17 3.30 19.45
C GLN A 331 17.18 1.76 19.25
N ASP A 332 17.21 1.00 20.34
CA ASP A 332 17.26 -0.47 20.34
C ASP A 332 15.87 -1.10 20.58
N ILE A 333 14.80 -0.29 20.58
CA ILE A 333 13.41 -0.75 20.69
C ILE A 333 12.89 -1.13 19.30
N LEU A 334 12.15 -2.24 19.21
CA LEU A 334 11.45 -2.65 18.00
C LEU A 334 10.39 -1.62 17.58
N ALA A 335 10.35 -1.30 16.29
CA ALA A 335 9.44 -0.29 15.74
C ALA A 335 7.96 -0.57 16.02
N ARG A 336 7.54 -1.84 16.09
CA ARG A 336 6.17 -2.22 16.47
C ARG A 336 5.73 -1.70 17.84
N ASN A 337 6.66 -1.58 18.79
CA ASN A 337 6.41 -1.20 20.18
C ASN A 337 6.45 0.32 20.41
N LEU A 338 6.73 1.12 19.38
CA LEU A 338 6.76 2.57 19.47
C LEU A 338 5.36 3.17 19.54
N SER A 339 5.24 4.30 20.24
CA SER A 339 4.02 5.11 20.21
C SER A 339 3.78 5.71 18.81
N GLY A 340 2.55 6.16 18.52
CA GLY A 340 2.23 6.79 17.24
C GLY A 340 3.14 7.97 16.90
N GLY A 341 3.40 8.84 17.88
CA GLY A 341 4.33 9.97 17.72
C GLY A 341 5.79 9.53 17.52
N GLN A 342 6.24 8.48 18.22
CA GLN A 342 7.59 7.93 18.00
C GLN A 342 7.75 7.33 16.59
N LYS A 343 6.72 6.65 16.07
CA LYS A 343 6.69 6.14 14.68
C LYS A 343 6.72 7.29 13.67
N ARG A 344 6.00 8.38 13.96
CA ARG A 344 6.02 9.60 13.15
C ARG A 344 7.42 10.21 13.11
N LYS A 345 8.03 10.35 14.28
CA LYS A 345 9.39 10.86 14.44
C LYS A 345 10.42 9.99 13.71
N LEU A 346 10.30 8.66 13.76
CA LEU A 346 11.12 7.73 12.97
C LEU A 346 10.94 7.95 11.46
N THR A 347 9.70 8.07 10.98
CA THR A 347 9.40 8.35 9.56
C THR A 347 9.96 9.71 9.12
N PHE A 348 9.89 10.72 9.97
CA PHE A 348 10.54 12.00 9.70
C PHE A 348 12.08 11.86 9.68
N GLY A 349 12.65 11.05 10.57
CA GLY A 349 14.08 10.73 10.57
C GLY A 349 14.54 10.06 9.28
N THR A 350 13.75 9.15 8.70
CA THR A 350 14.08 8.55 7.40
C THR A 350 14.03 9.57 6.26
N ALA A 351 13.23 10.63 6.39
CA ALA A 351 13.17 11.73 5.43
C ALA A 351 14.46 12.58 5.41
N ILE A 352 15.12 12.74 6.57
CA ILE A 352 16.32 13.60 6.77
C ILE A 352 17.63 12.88 6.43
N LEU A 353 17.64 11.55 6.38
CA LEU A 353 18.85 10.77 6.08
C LEU A 353 19.47 11.12 4.72
N GLY A 354 20.79 11.16 4.63
CA GLY A 354 21.50 11.37 3.35
C GLY A 354 21.42 12.80 2.80
N ASP A 355 21.10 13.77 3.65
CA ASP A 355 21.20 15.20 3.39
C ASP A 355 20.50 15.71 2.12
N SER A 356 19.22 15.34 1.98
CA SER A 356 18.39 15.76 0.83
C SER A 356 18.31 17.28 0.65
N GLN A 357 18.25 17.71 -0.61
CA GLN A 357 18.08 19.13 -1.00
C GLN A 357 16.61 19.56 -0.95
N ILE A 358 15.68 18.62 -1.20
CA ILE A 358 14.23 18.87 -1.17
C ILE A 358 13.62 18.07 -0.04
N PHE A 359 12.79 18.70 0.79
CA PHE A 359 11.96 18.02 1.77
C PHE A 359 10.48 18.16 1.40
N LEU A 360 9.83 17.01 1.15
CA LEU A 360 8.40 16.90 0.86
C LEU A 360 7.71 16.19 2.04
N LEU A 361 7.04 16.95 2.90
CA LEU A 361 6.60 16.46 4.21
C LEU A 361 5.09 16.57 4.37
N ASP A 362 4.37 15.45 4.39
CA ASP A 362 2.91 15.43 4.52
C ASP A 362 2.49 15.24 5.98
N GLU A 363 2.14 16.33 6.68
CA GLU A 363 1.80 16.36 8.12
C GLU A 363 2.93 15.88 9.07
N PRO A 364 4.19 16.39 8.96
CA PRO A 364 5.36 15.82 9.64
C PRO A 364 5.25 15.76 11.18
N THR A 365 4.43 16.63 11.77
CA THR A 365 4.30 16.80 13.23
C THR A 365 3.01 16.21 13.81
N ALA A 366 2.22 15.52 12.99
CA ALA A 366 0.97 14.90 13.43
C ALA A 366 1.23 13.84 14.51
N GLY A 367 0.51 13.95 15.64
CA GLY A 367 0.63 13.02 16.77
C GLY A 367 1.92 13.14 17.59
N LEU A 368 2.74 14.16 17.33
CA LEU A 368 3.89 14.49 18.19
C LEU A 368 3.45 15.31 19.40
N ASP A 369 4.11 15.07 20.53
CA ASP A 369 4.04 15.93 21.71
C ASP A 369 4.61 17.34 21.41
N PRO A 370 4.25 18.37 22.19
CA PRO A 370 4.69 19.74 21.93
C PRO A 370 6.21 19.92 21.85
N PHE A 371 6.99 19.24 22.69
CA PHE A 371 8.46 19.35 22.67
C PHE A 371 9.05 18.73 21.41
N SER A 372 8.62 17.52 21.06
CA SER A 372 9.04 16.86 19.82
C SER A 372 8.67 17.68 18.57
N ARG A 373 7.51 18.34 18.58
CA ARG A 373 7.08 19.22 17.49
C ARG A 373 8.01 20.42 17.34
N HIS A 374 8.32 21.11 18.44
CA HIS A 374 9.29 22.22 18.43
C HIS A 374 10.67 21.78 17.94
N ARG A 375 11.11 20.56 18.31
CA ARG A 375 12.39 20.03 17.84
C ARG A 375 12.41 19.84 16.32
N VAL A 376 11.34 19.30 15.75
CA VAL A 376 11.17 19.17 14.29
C VAL A 376 11.19 20.54 13.61
N TRP A 377 10.49 21.53 14.17
CA TRP A 377 10.46 22.89 13.62
C TRP A 377 11.84 23.53 13.59
N ASN A 378 12.60 23.42 14.68
CA ASN A 378 13.96 23.98 14.75
C ASN A 378 14.87 23.33 13.71
N LEU A 379 14.79 22.01 13.55
CA LEU A 379 15.58 21.29 12.55
C LEU A 379 15.23 21.71 11.12
N LEU A 380 13.95 21.92 10.80
CA LEU A 380 13.55 22.45 9.49
C LEU A 380 14.02 23.88 9.26
N LYS A 381 14.01 24.73 10.30
CA LYS A 381 14.55 26.10 10.23
C LYS A 381 16.06 26.11 10.02
N GLU A 382 16.80 25.28 10.75
CA GLU A 382 18.26 25.14 10.64
C GLU A 382 18.69 24.63 9.26
N ARG A 383 17.90 23.73 8.67
CA ARG A 383 18.20 23.11 7.36
C ARG A 383 17.57 23.84 6.17
N LYS A 384 16.97 25.02 6.34
CA LYS A 384 16.29 25.71 5.22
C LYS A 384 17.25 26.33 4.21
N ALA A 385 18.47 26.67 4.62
CA ALA A 385 19.47 27.31 3.75
C ALA A 385 19.80 26.40 2.56
N ASP A 386 19.74 26.95 1.35
CA ASP A 386 20.01 26.27 0.07
C ASP A 386 19.17 24.99 -0.16
N ARG A 387 18.02 24.88 0.50
CA ARG A 387 17.09 23.75 0.38
C ARG A 387 15.68 24.20 0.13
N VAL A 388 14.88 23.28 -0.40
CA VAL A 388 13.45 23.46 -0.58
C VAL A 388 12.72 22.68 0.50
N VAL A 389 11.96 23.36 1.37
CA VAL A 389 11.14 22.69 2.37
C VAL A 389 9.68 22.96 2.05
N LEU A 390 8.96 21.92 1.63
CA LEU A 390 7.52 21.94 1.42
C LEU A 390 6.85 20.98 2.40
N PHE A 391 5.99 21.51 3.26
CA PHE A 391 5.21 20.67 4.16
C PHE A 391 3.72 20.98 4.11
N SER A 392 2.89 19.97 4.33
CA SER A 392 1.46 20.16 4.58
C SER A 392 1.20 20.15 6.09
N THR A 393 0.24 20.96 6.53
CA THR A 393 -0.27 20.88 7.90
C THR A 393 -1.75 21.27 7.95
N GLN A 394 -2.43 20.80 8.98
CA GLN A 394 -3.78 21.25 9.36
C GLN A 394 -3.71 22.29 10.49
N PHE A 395 -2.55 22.46 11.11
CA PHE A 395 -2.32 23.39 12.22
C PHE A 395 -1.85 24.73 11.67
N MET A 396 -2.72 25.74 11.66
CA MET A 396 -2.39 27.06 11.10
C MET A 396 -1.34 27.80 11.94
N ASP A 397 -1.32 27.55 13.25
CA ASP A 397 -0.32 28.00 14.21
C ASP A 397 1.08 27.48 13.88
N GLU A 398 1.19 26.20 13.49
CA GLU A 398 2.46 25.63 13.01
C GLU A 398 2.96 26.38 11.76
N ALA A 399 2.07 26.60 10.80
CA ALA A 399 2.42 27.31 9.57
C ALA A 399 2.80 28.77 9.82
N ASP A 400 2.14 29.43 10.78
CA ASP A 400 2.42 30.81 11.16
C ASP A 400 3.84 30.96 11.73
N ILE A 401 4.26 30.00 12.57
CA ILE A 401 5.55 30.00 13.27
C ILE A 401 6.70 29.51 12.38
N LEU A 402 6.45 28.49 11.56
CA LEU A 402 7.50 27.75 10.85
C LEU A 402 7.71 28.23 9.41
N ALA A 403 6.63 28.45 8.66
CA ALA A 403 6.74 28.68 7.23
C ALA A 403 7.02 30.15 6.92
N ASP A 404 7.83 30.39 5.91
CA ASP A 404 8.05 31.73 5.36
C ASP A 404 6.86 32.10 4.44
N ARG A 405 6.42 31.15 3.59
CA ARG A 405 5.29 31.30 2.66
C ARG A 405 4.20 30.27 2.91
N LYS A 406 2.94 30.70 2.83
CA LYS A 406 1.75 29.87 3.04
C LYS A 406 0.96 29.81 1.75
N VAL A 407 0.47 28.62 1.41
CA VAL A 407 -0.26 28.33 0.18
C VAL A 407 -1.58 27.69 0.58
N PHE A 408 -2.69 28.39 0.34
CA PHE A 408 -4.02 27.89 0.67
C PHE A 408 -4.64 27.17 -0.52
N ILE A 409 -4.95 25.88 -0.32
CA ILE A 409 -5.63 25.03 -1.28
C ILE A 409 -7.02 24.71 -0.73
N SER A 410 -8.05 24.87 -1.55
CA SER A 410 -9.43 24.50 -1.23
C SER A 410 -10.12 23.91 -2.45
N ARG A 411 -10.83 22.78 -2.27
CA ARG A 411 -11.49 22.03 -3.36
C ARG A 411 -10.60 21.79 -4.58
N GLY A 412 -9.31 21.49 -4.35
CA GLY A 412 -8.32 21.23 -5.40
C GLY A 412 -7.78 22.47 -6.14
N LYS A 413 -8.23 23.69 -5.80
CA LYS A 413 -7.76 24.95 -6.40
C LYS A 413 -6.88 25.74 -5.45
N LEU A 414 -5.89 26.44 -6.01
CA LEU A 414 -5.08 27.42 -5.30
C LEU A 414 -5.90 28.70 -5.06
N LYS A 415 -6.07 29.12 -3.81
CA LYS A 415 -6.88 30.29 -3.43
C LYS A 415 -6.03 31.55 -3.19
N CYS A 416 -4.97 31.42 -2.42
CA CYS A 416 -4.03 32.50 -2.15
C CYS A 416 -2.66 31.94 -1.74
N ALA A 417 -1.62 32.76 -1.89
CA ALA A 417 -0.31 32.46 -1.35
C ALA A 417 0.42 33.72 -0.88
N GLY A 418 1.16 33.62 0.23
CA GLY A 418 1.93 34.73 0.78
C GLY A 418 2.41 34.50 2.21
N SER A 419 3.04 35.52 2.77
CA SER A 419 3.49 35.61 4.15
C SER A 419 2.31 35.71 5.11
N SER A 420 2.52 35.36 6.38
CA SER A 420 1.47 35.50 7.39
C SER A 420 0.97 36.93 7.51
N LEU A 421 1.89 37.89 7.45
CA LEU A 421 1.57 39.32 7.54
C LEU A 421 0.71 39.77 6.37
N PHE A 422 1.06 39.39 5.15
CA PHE A 422 0.27 39.70 3.95
C PHE A 422 -1.13 39.08 4.02
N LEU A 423 -1.21 37.79 4.34
CA LEU A 423 -2.50 37.08 4.41
C LEU A 423 -3.40 37.61 5.53
N LYS A 424 -2.83 37.91 6.71
CA LYS A 424 -3.57 38.56 7.79
C LYS A 424 -4.02 39.96 7.36
N LYS A 425 -3.14 40.82 6.84
CA LYS A 425 -3.52 42.18 6.41
C LYS A 425 -4.64 42.17 5.36
N LYS A 426 -4.59 41.24 4.41
CA LYS A 426 -5.52 41.23 3.28
C LYS A 426 -6.87 40.58 3.57
N TRP A 427 -6.95 39.55 4.40
CA TRP A 427 -8.20 38.82 4.69
C TRP A 427 -8.62 38.87 6.16
N GLY A 428 -7.67 39.09 7.07
CA GLY A 428 -7.84 39.23 8.50
C GLY A 428 -7.84 40.70 8.92
N VAL A 429 -8.98 41.37 8.79
CA VAL A 429 -9.09 42.76 9.21
C VAL A 429 -8.86 42.84 10.73
N GLY A 430 -7.68 43.30 11.14
CA GLY A 430 -7.51 43.95 12.44
C GLY A 430 -7.00 43.12 13.62
N TYR A 431 -7.02 43.80 14.77
CA TYR A 431 -6.89 43.23 16.10
C TYR A 431 -8.28 43.00 16.70
N HIS A 432 -8.40 42.04 17.59
CA HIS A 432 -9.60 41.79 18.37
C HIS A 432 -9.38 42.25 19.80
N LEU A 433 -10.13 43.25 20.22
CA LEU A 433 -10.26 43.66 21.61
C LEU A 433 -11.38 42.85 22.24
N SER A 434 -11.01 41.92 23.11
CA SER A 434 -11.92 41.10 23.90
C SER A 434 -12.06 41.71 25.29
N LEU A 435 -13.28 42.05 25.69
CA LEU A 435 -13.62 42.61 27.00
C LEU A 435 -14.50 41.62 27.75
N GLN A 436 -14.12 41.26 28.98
CA GLN A 436 -14.94 40.50 29.91
C GLN A 436 -15.71 41.43 30.82
N LEU A 437 -17.01 41.18 30.97
CA LEU A 437 -17.94 42.06 31.69
C LEU A 437 -18.40 41.44 33.01
N LYS A 438 -18.67 42.28 34.01
CA LYS A 438 -19.35 41.95 35.27
C LYS A 438 -20.86 41.93 35.08
N GLU A 439 -21.61 41.38 36.04
CA GLU A 439 -23.08 41.18 35.93
C GLU A 439 -23.90 42.49 35.77
N VAL A 440 -23.32 43.66 36.08
CA VAL A 440 -23.97 44.97 35.94
C VAL A 440 -23.17 45.83 34.95
N CYS A 441 -23.50 45.75 33.66
CA CYS A 441 -22.83 46.53 32.60
C CYS A 441 -23.82 47.05 31.56
N VAL A 442 -23.54 48.25 31.02
CA VAL A 442 -24.25 48.81 29.86
C VAL A 442 -23.31 48.74 28.63
N PRO A 443 -23.53 47.79 27.69
CA PRO A 443 -22.61 47.57 26.56
C PRO A 443 -22.49 48.77 25.61
N GLU A 444 -23.51 49.64 25.57
CA GLU A 444 -23.54 50.86 24.75
C GLU A 444 -22.49 51.89 25.18
N ASN A 445 -22.27 52.04 26.50
CA ASN A 445 -21.25 52.95 27.04
C ASN A 445 -19.83 52.47 26.74
N ILE A 446 -19.63 51.15 26.71
CA ILE A 446 -18.34 50.55 26.33
C ILE A 446 -18.13 50.75 24.82
N THR A 447 -19.17 50.52 24.02
CA THR A 447 -19.11 50.70 22.56
C THR A 447 -18.80 52.16 22.19
N SER A 448 -19.42 53.13 22.87
CA SER A 448 -19.18 54.56 22.62
C SER A 448 -17.76 54.97 23.00
N LEU A 449 -17.21 54.48 24.11
CA LEU A 449 -15.83 54.72 24.52
C LEU A 449 -14.82 54.14 23.52
N VAL A 450 -15.06 52.91 23.04
CA VAL A 450 -14.21 52.27 22.02
C VAL A 450 -14.27 53.06 20.71
N LYS A 451 -15.47 53.48 20.27
CA LYS A 451 -15.65 54.28 19.06
C LYS A 451 -15.11 55.70 19.16
N GLN A 452 -15.05 56.28 20.36
CA GLN A 452 -14.44 57.59 20.59
C GLN A 452 -12.95 57.58 20.24
N HIS A 453 -12.23 56.51 20.61
CA HIS A 453 -10.80 56.37 20.29
C HIS A 453 -10.59 55.82 18.87
N ILE A 454 -11.39 54.83 18.48
CA ILE A 454 -11.29 54.15 17.19
C ILE A 454 -12.67 54.13 16.50
N PRO A 455 -12.98 55.14 15.66
CA PRO A 455 -14.30 55.27 15.03
C PRO A 455 -14.69 54.09 14.14
N GLU A 456 -13.70 53.43 13.54
CA GLU A 456 -13.87 52.29 12.64
C GLU A 456 -14.00 50.94 13.37
N ALA A 457 -13.99 50.93 14.72
CA ALA A 457 -14.16 49.71 15.50
C ALA A 457 -15.53 49.08 15.25
N LYS A 458 -15.53 47.79 14.88
CA LYS A 458 -16.75 47.02 14.63
C LYS A 458 -16.97 46.00 15.73
N LEU A 459 -18.17 45.97 16.31
CA LEU A 459 -18.55 44.89 17.21
C LEU A 459 -18.71 43.61 16.39
N SER A 460 -17.89 42.61 16.69
CA SER A 460 -17.76 41.37 15.91
C SER A 460 -18.46 40.19 16.57
N ALA A 461 -18.51 40.16 17.90
CA ALA A 461 -19.28 39.19 18.67
C ALA A 461 -19.73 39.82 19.99
N GLU A 462 -20.98 39.55 20.36
CA GLU A 462 -21.56 39.88 21.66
C GLU A 462 -22.06 38.57 22.28
N ARG A 463 -21.54 38.25 23.47
CA ARG A 463 -21.96 37.12 24.31
C ARG A 463 -22.28 37.66 25.71
N GLU A 464 -23.06 36.92 26.50
CA GLU A 464 -23.58 37.37 27.81
C GLU A 464 -22.57 38.08 28.73
N ARG A 465 -21.29 37.70 28.70
CA ARG A 465 -20.22 38.34 29.49
C ARG A 465 -18.98 38.72 28.68
N THR A 466 -19.08 38.79 27.36
CA THR A 466 -17.91 39.06 26.50
C THR A 466 -18.29 39.89 25.28
N LEU A 467 -17.61 41.02 25.11
CA LEU A 467 -17.68 41.85 23.90
C LEU A 467 -16.37 41.73 23.12
N VAL A 468 -16.47 41.50 21.82
CA VAL A 468 -15.29 41.41 20.94
C VAL A 468 -15.39 42.46 19.84
N TYR A 469 -14.47 43.42 19.83
CA TYR A 469 -14.37 44.46 18.81
C TYR A 469 -13.23 44.17 17.85
N THR A 470 -13.50 44.30 16.56
CA THR A 470 -12.47 44.29 15.52
C THR A 470 -11.95 45.72 15.29
N LEU A 471 -10.65 45.92 15.52
CA LEU A 471 -9.93 47.18 15.43
C LEU A 471 -9.02 47.19 14.20
N PRO A 472 -9.02 48.21 13.32
CA PRO A 472 -8.16 48.24 12.14
C PRO A 472 -6.66 48.22 12.47
N LEU A 473 -5.86 47.56 11.63
CA LEU A 473 -4.40 47.49 11.77
C LEU A 473 -3.72 48.87 11.73
N GLU A 474 -4.31 49.85 11.03
CA GLU A 474 -3.76 51.19 10.89
C GLU A 474 -3.88 52.01 12.18
N THR A 475 -4.77 51.60 13.10
CA THR A 475 -5.08 52.32 14.34
C THR A 475 -4.26 51.86 15.55
N THR A 476 -3.25 51.01 15.36
CA THR A 476 -2.43 50.46 16.45
C THR A 476 -1.80 51.53 17.35
N TYR A 477 -1.48 52.71 16.80
CA TYR A 477 -0.92 53.82 17.57
C TYR A 477 -1.89 54.39 18.62
N ARG A 478 -3.21 54.17 18.49
CA ARG A 478 -4.24 54.62 19.46
C ARG A 478 -4.55 53.61 20.56
N PHE A 479 -3.98 52.41 20.49
CA PHE A 479 -4.27 51.35 21.47
C PHE A 479 -3.85 51.72 22.90
N PRO A 480 -2.70 52.37 23.15
CA PRO A 480 -2.33 52.78 24.50
C PRO A 480 -3.35 53.73 25.15
N GLU A 481 -3.84 54.72 24.39
CA GLU A 481 -4.84 55.69 24.87
C GLU A 481 -6.19 55.01 25.15
N LEU A 482 -6.59 54.06 24.31
CA LEU A 482 -7.78 53.25 24.52
C LEU A 482 -7.66 52.39 25.80
N CYS A 483 -6.54 51.69 25.98
CA CYS A 483 -6.29 50.87 27.17
C CYS A 483 -6.28 51.74 28.43
N GLN A 484 -5.61 52.90 28.41
CA GLN A 484 -5.60 53.83 29.54
C GLN A 484 -7.00 54.34 29.89
N SER A 485 -7.84 54.60 28.89
CA SER A 485 -9.22 55.02 29.10
C SER A 485 -10.11 53.89 29.66
N LEU A 486 -9.87 52.65 29.22
CA LEU A 486 -10.54 51.46 29.78
C LEU A 486 -10.14 51.24 31.25
N ASP A 487 -8.87 51.46 31.60
CA ASP A 487 -8.36 51.33 32.98
C ASP A 487 -8.88 52.46 33.89
N SER A 488 -9.02 53.67 33.36
CA SER A 488 -9.41 54.87 34.14
C SER A 488 -10.91 54.95 34.45
N CYS A 489 -11.72 54.06 33.86
CA CYS A 489 -13.18 54.07 34.01
C CYS A 489 -13.70 52.82 34.74
N PRO A 490 -13.50 52.72 36.07
CA PRO A 490 -13.93 51.55 36.86
C PRO A 490 -15.46 51.37 36.91
N GLY A 491 -16.24 52.38 36.51
CA GLY A 491 -17.71 52.34 36.47
C GLY A 491 -18.31 51.59 35.26
N LEU A 492 -17.50 51.14 34.29
CA LEU A 492 -17.96 50.42 33.09
C LEU A 492 -18.21 48.93 33.32
N GLY A 493 -17.86 48.40 34.50
CA GLY A 493 -18.07 47.00 34.86
C GLY A 493 -17.19 46.00 34.09
N ILE A 494 -16.06 46.44 33.53
CA ILE A 494 -15.08 45.57 32.86
C ILE A 494 -14.27 44.82 33.92
N ASP A 495 -14.13 43.50 33.77
CA ASP A 495 -13.32 42.65 34.66
C ASP A 495 -11.91 42.45 34.12
N SER A 496 -11.80 42.15 32.83
CA SER A 496 -10.51 42.04 32.13
C SER A 496 -10.67 42.41 30.66
N TYR A 497 -9.60 42.84 30.02
CA TYR A 497 -9.55 43.01 28.57
C TYR A 497 -8.26 42.41 27.99
N GLY A 498 -8.32 42.02 26.73
CA GLY A 498 -7.18 41.50 25.99
C GLY A 498 -7.24 41.93 24.53
N VAL A 499 -6.09 42.30 23.99
CA VAL A 499 -5.95 42.60 22.55
C VAL A 499 -5.21 41.44 21.91
N SER A 500 -5.85 40.81 20.92
CA SER A 500 -5.26 39.71 20.14
C SER A 500 -5.22 40.07 18.66
N MET A 501 -4.32 39.48 17.89
CA MET A 501 -4.23 39.72 16.45
C MET A 501 -5.05 38.65 15.71
N THR A 502 -5.63 39.01 14.56
CA THR A 502 -6.28 38.03 13.67
C THR A 502 -5.35 36.84 13.39
N THR A 503 -5.85 35.63 13.65
CA THR A 503 -5.11 34.39 13.44
C THR A 503 -5.20 33.91 11.98
N LEU A 504 -4.27 33.05 11.54
CA LEU A 504 -4.38 32.40 10.23
C LEU A 504 -5.63 31.49 10.13
N ASN A 505 -6.11 30.95 11.26
CA ASN A 505 -7.37 30.20 11.33
C ASN A 505 -8.57 31.06 10.91
N GLU A 506 -8.64 32.31 11.36
CA GLU A 506 -9.73 33.21 10.96
C GLU A 506 -9.63 33.63 9.50
N VAL A 507 -8.42 33.83 8.98
CA VAL A 507 -8.18 34.06 7.54
C VAL A 507 -8.73 32.88 6.74
N PHE A 508 -8.43 31.66 7.19
CA PHE A 508 -8.94 30.43 6.58
C PHE A 508 -10.48 30.36 6.60
N LEU A 509 -11.11 30.60 7.75
CA LEU A 509 -12.58 30.59 7.87
C LEU A 509 -13.24 31.63 6.95
N LYS A 510 -12.65 32.83 6.82
CA LYS A 510 -13.16 33.86 5.91
C LYS A 510 -13.00 33.47 4.44
N LEU A 511 -11.90 32.81 4.08
CA LEU A 511 -11.67 32.31 2.73
C LEU A 511 -12.67 31.21 2.34
N GLU A 512 -12.99 30.32 3.27
CA GLU A 512 -14.02 29.29 3.05
C GLU A 512 -15.42 29.89 3.02
N GLY A 513 -15.75 30.78 3.96
CA GLY A 513 -17.06 31.44 4.02
C GLY A 513 -17.40 32.27 2.78
N LYS A 514 -16.41 32.99 2.19
CA LYS A 514 -16.62 33.70 0.93
C LYS A 514 -16.82 32.76 -0.26
N SER A 515 -16.14 31.61 -0.26
CA SER A 515 -16.32 30.61 -1.33
C SER A 515 -17.69 29.92 -1.33
N ALA A 516 -18.48 30.06 -0.26
CA ALA A 516 -19.88 29.62 -0.19
C ALA A 516 -20.87 30.66 -0.74
N ILE A 517 -20.47 31.93 -0.88
CA ILE A 517 -21.38 33.05 -1.25
C ILE A 517 -21.26 33.40 -2.75
N GLU A 518 -20.19 32.99 -3.44
CA GLU A 518 -19.90 33.37 -4.84
C GLU A 518 -20.36 32.37 -5.92
N GLU A 519 -21.13 31.32 -5.62
CA GLU A 519 -21.67 30.39 -6.64
C GLU A 519 -23.20 30.27 -6.56
N PRO A 520 -23.94 30.26 -7.69
CA PRO A 520 -25.38 30.00 -7.69
C PRO A 520 -25.64 28.55 -7.29
N GLU A 521 -26.60 28.35 -6.40
CA GLU A 521 -27.05 27.05 -5.93
C GLU A 521 -27.46 26.16 -7.12
N VAL A 522 -26.71 25.07 -7.31
CA VAL A 522 -27.19 23.89 -8.04
C VAL A 522 -27.48 22.85 -6.98
N ASP A 523 -28.76 22.61 -6.74
CA ASP A 523 -29.28 21.56 -5.89
C ASP A 523 -28.69 20.21 -6.28
N ILE A 524 -27.81 19.68 -5.44
CA ILE A 524 -27.55 18.25 -5.34
C ILE A 524 -27.88 17.86 -3.91
N VAL A 525 -29.14 17.47 -3.72
CA VAL A 525 -29.60 16.72 -2.56
C VAL A 525 -28.79 15.42 -2.51
N GLY A 526 -27.91 15.33 -1.51
CA GLY A 526 -27.11 14.15 -1.22
C GLY A 526 -26.65 14.24 0.23
N GLU A 527 -27.37 13.53 1.10
CA GLU A 527 -27.09 13.35 2.52
C GLU A 527 -25.60 13.09 2.78
N GLY A 528 -24.97 13.92 3.62
CA GLY A 528 -23.55 13.79 3.89
C GLY A 528 -22.91 14.86 4.78
N GLN A 529 -23.59 15.28 5.85
CA GLN A 529 -22.97 15.89 7.04
C GLN A 529 -23.69 15.21 8.23
N THR A 530 -23.06 14.62 9.24
CA THR A 530 -22.11 15.23 10.18
C THR A 530 -21.57 14.09 11.07
N GLU A 531 -20.35 13.60 10.87
CA GLU A 531 -19.66 12.72 11.82
C GLU A 531 -18.36 13.41 12.24
N ARG A 532 -18.44 14.26 13.27
CA ARG A 532 -17.26 14.68 14.06
C ARG A 532 -17.57 15.43 15.36
N SER A 533 -18.82 15.75 15.71
CA SER A 533 -19.17 16.17 17.08
C SER A 533 -19.73 15.04 17.95
N GLY A 534 -20.00 13.86 17.38
CA GLY A 534 -20.55 12.72 18.13
C GLY A 534 -19.54 11.92 18.94
N ASP A 535 -18.24 12.03 18.66
CA ASP A 535 -17.25 11.15 19.33
C ASP A 535 -16.90 11.62 20.75
N THR A 536 -16.99 12.92 21.04
CA THR A 536 -16.76 13.44 22.40
C THR A 536 -17.97 13.22 23.31
N GLU A 537 -19.19 13.37 22.77
CA GLU A 537 -20.45 13.02 23.47
C GLU A 537 -20.58 11.50 23.66
N ARG A 538 -20.20 10.68 22.67
CA ARG A 538 -20.21 9.21 22.80
C ARG A 538 -19.13 8.70 23.76
N LEU A 539 -17.98 9.37 23.86
CA LEU A 539 -16.97 9.04 24.86
C LEU A 539 -17.44 9.39 26.28
N MET A 540 -18.10 10.55 26.46
CA MET A 540 -18.74 10.89 27.75
C MET A 540 -19.89 9.95 28.10
N GLU A 541 -20.77 9.60 27.16
CA GLU A 541 -21.82 8.59 27.38
C GLU A 541 -21.25 7.19 27.63
N MET A 542 -20.15 6.81 26.98
CA MET A 542 -19.48 5.53 27.19
C MET A 542 -18.76 5.46 28.53
N GLU A 543 -18.19 6.57 29.02
CA GLU A 543 -17.53 6.68 30.32
C GLU A 543 -18.54 6.76 31.48
N GLN A 544 -19.70 7.36 31.24
CA GLN A 544 -20.84 7.40 32.16
C GLN A 544 -21.62 6.07 32.20
N THR A 545 -21.60 5.28 31.11
CA THR A 545 -22.10 3.90 31.10
C THR A 545 -21.11 2.89 31.69
N LEU A 546 -19.80 3.13 31.58
CA LEU A 546 -18.76 2.34 32.25
C LEU A 546 -18.76 2.54 33.77
N SER A 547 -19.03 3.75 34.25
CA SER A 547 -19.11 4.04 35.69
C SER A 547 -20.37 3.46 36.35
N THR A 548 -21.50 3.43 35.65
CA THR A 548 -22.74 2.75 36.10
C THR A 548 -22.63 1.21 36.06
N LEU A 549 -21.76 0.66 35.20
CA LEU A 549 -21.45 -0.77 35.17
C LEU A 549 -20.56 -1.23 36.33
N THR A 550 -19.74 -0.34 36.92
CA THR A 550 -18.90 -0.68 38.09
C THR A 550 -19.67 -0.79 39.41
N GLU A 551 -20.83 -0.16 39.54
CA GLU A 551 -21.65 -0.24 40.77
C GLU A 551 -22.56 -1.48 40.83
N THR A 552 -22.84 -2.13 39.70
CA THR A 552 -23.72 -3.32 39.65
C THR A 552 -22.95 -4.62 39.78
N LYS A 553 -22.08 -4.73 40.79
CA LYS A 553 -21.41 -5.98 41.15
C LYS A 553 -22.34 -6.91 41.93
N LYS A 554 -23.44 -7.35 41.31
CA LYS A 554 -24.21 -8.52 41.76
C LYS A 554 -23.58 -9.77 41.17
N LYS A 555 -23.21 -10.71 42.06
CA LYS A 555 -22.67 -12.04 41.75
C LYS A 555 -23.61 -12.81 40.81
N THR A 556 -23.47 -12.61 39.51
CA THR A 556 -23.98 -13.51 38.48
C THR A 556 -22.92 -14.58 38.25
N GLY A 557 -23.34 -15.84 38.28
CA GLY A 557 -22.43 -16.99 38.19
C GLY A 557 -21.55 -16.88 36.95
N SER A 558 -20.23 -16.99 37.16
CA SER A 558 -19.16 -16.93 36.13
C SER A 558 -19.51 -17.67 34.83
N LEU A 559 -20.24 -18.79 34.95
CA LEU A 559 -20.64 -19.64 33.83
C LEU A 559 -21.72 -19.02 32.92
N ALA A 560 -22.68 -18.27 33.47
CA ALA A 560 -23.74 -17.63 32.69
C ALA A 560 -23.18 -16.45 31.88
N LEU A 561 -22.27 -15.69 32.48
CA LEU A 561 -21.58 -14.57 31.86
C LEU A 561 -20.64 -15.05 30.75
N TRP A 562 -19.92 -16.16 30.98
CA TRP A 562 -19.10 -16.81 29.96
C TRP A 562 -19.93 -17.33 28.79
N ARG A 563 -21.10 -17.93 29.04
CA ARG A 563 -22.02 -18.37 27.98
C ARG A 563 -22.57 -17.19 27.17
N GLN A 564 -22.86 -16.07 27.83
CA GLN A 564 -23.34 -14.87 27.15
C GLN A 564 -22.25 -14.23 26.29
N GLN A 565 -21.02 -14.15 26.80
CA GLN A 565 -19.86 -13.64 26.07
C GLN A 565 -19.50 -14.52 24.87
N THR A 566 -19.46 -15.85 25.05
CA THR A 566 -19.19 -16.79 23.95
C THR A 566 -20.28 -16.74 22.88
N CYS A 567 -21.56 -16.64 23.27
CA CYS A 567 -22.67 -16.49 22.32
C CYS A 567 -22.61 -15.15 21.58
N ALA A 568 -22.25 -14.06 22.26
CA ALA A 568 -22.07 -12.74 21.64
C ALA A 568 -20.90 -12.73 20.65
N ILE A 569 -19.75 -13.32 21.01
CA ILE A 569 -18.59 -13.46 20.13
C ILE A 569 -18.93 -14.37 18.93
N ALA A 570 -19.66 -15.48 19.14
CA ALA A 570 -20.10 -16.35 18.07
C ALA A 570 -21.05 -15.62 17.10
N LYS A 571 -22.01 -14.83 17.64
CA LYS A 571 -22.92 -14.01 16.84
C LYS A 571 -22.18 -12.92 16.07
N ALA A 572 -21.18 -12.27 16.68
CA ALA A 572 -20.32 -11.30 16.00
C ALA A 572 -19.50 -11.94 14.87
N ARG A 573 -18.92 -13.13 15.10
CA ARG A 573 -18.22 -13.90 14.06
C ARG A 573 -19.17 -14.33 12.94
N LEU A 574 -20.40 -14.72 13.26
CA LEU A 574 -21.40 -15.12 12.27
C LEU A 574 -21.89 -13.92 11.44
N LEU A 575 -22.06 -12.75 12.05
CA LEU A 575 -22.38 -11.50 11.35
C LEU A 575 -21.23 -11.04 10.45
N LYS A 576 -19.98 -11.21 10.90
CA LYS A 576 -18.79 -10.97 10.07
C LYS A 576 -18.75 -11.92 8.88
N LEU A 577 -18.96 -13.23 9.10
CA LEU A 577 -19.09 -14.23 8.03
C LEU A 577 -20.21 -13.86 7.04
N LYS A 578 -21.36 -13.39 7.53
CA LYS A 578 -22.49 -12.97 6.69
C LYS A 578 -22.16 -11.75 5.82
N HIS A 579 -21.42 -10.77 6.35
CA HIS A 579 -20.97 -9.60 5.56
C HIS A 579 -19.85 -9.96 4.57
N GLU A 580 -18.99 -10.91 4.94
CA GLU A 580 -17.91 -11.46 4.10
C GLU A 580 -18.36 -12.68 3.26
N ARG A 581 -19.66 -12.75 2.88
CA ARG A 581 -20.21 -13.88 2.12
C ARG A 581 -19.49 -14.11 0.79
N LYS A 582 -19.00 -13.05 0.13
CA LYS A 582 -18.26 -13.15 -1.14
C LYS A 582 -16.92 -13.87 -0.98
N THR A 583 -16.17 -13.57 0.08
CA THR A 583 -14.88 -14.22 0.37
C THR A 583 -15.08 -15.68 0.76
N LEU A 584 -16.07 -15.98 1.60
CA LEU A 584 -16.40 -17.37 1.94
C LEU A 584 -16.83 -18.19 0.73
N LEU A 585 -17.73 -17.63 -0.10
CA LEU A 585 -18.20 -18.31 -1.31
C LEU A 585 -17.02 -18.57 -2.26
N SER A 586 -16.08 -17.63 -2.37
CA SER A 586 -14.88 -17.83 -3.18
C SER A 586 -13.97 -18.93 -2.63
N VAL A 587 -13.72 -18.98 -1.32
CA VAL A 587 -12.91 -20.05 -0.70
C VAL A 587 -13.57 -21.41 -0.86
N LEU A 588 -14.89 -21.49 -0.66
CA LEU A 588 -15.66 -22.73 -0.76
C LEU A 588 -15.76 -23.21 -2.22
N LEU A 589 -15.84 -22.29 -3.18
CA LEU A 589 -15.78 -22.59 -4.61
C LEU A 589 -14.40 -23.11 -5.02
N VAL A 590 -13.30 -22.50 -4.56
CA VAL A 590 -11.96 -23.01 -4.86
C VAL A 590 -11.72 -24.38 -4.21
N LEU A 591 -12.20 -24.58 -2.98
CA LEU A 591 -12.15 -25.89 -2.31
C LEU A 591 -12.96 -26.94 -3.08
N GLY A 592 -14.15 -26.58 -3.55
CA GLY A 592 -15.00 -27.45 -4.37
C GLY A 592 -14.33 -27.84 -5.69
N VAL A 593 -13.76 -26.86 -6.42
CA VAL A 593 -13.03 -27.10 -7.68
C VAL A 593 -11.79 -27.96 -7.44
N ALA A 594 -11.08 -27.78 -6.33
CA ALA A 594 -9.91 -28.60 -5.97
C ALA A 594 -10.28 -30.05 -5.61
N LEU A 595 -11.46 -30.28 -5.03
CA LEU A 595 -11.94 -31.61 -4.64
C LEU A 595 -12.63 -32.36 -5.79
N CYS A 596 -13.16 -31.66 -6.79
CA CYS A 596 -13.86 -32.25 -7.94
C CYS A 596 -13.03 -33.32 -8.70
N PRO A 597 -11.75 -33.11 -9.03
CA PRO A 597 -10.94 -34.12 -9.73
C PRO A 597 -10.71 -35.38 -8.89
N LEU A 598 -10.47 -35.23 -7.58
CA LEU A 598 -10.29 -36.36 -6.67
C LEU A 598 -11.56 -37.22 -6.57
N LEU A 599 -12.71 -36.56 -6.48
CA LEU A 599 -14.00 -37.23 -6.50
C LEU A 599 -14.25 -37.90 -7.84
N PHE A 600 -13.96 -37.24 -8.95
CA PHE A 600 -14.13 -37.79 -10.29
C PHE A 600 -13.24 -39.02 -10.55
N GLU A 601 -11.96 -38.97 -10.16
CA GLU A 601 -11.04 -40.12 -10.15
C GLU A 601 -11.60 -41.27 -9.32
N SER A 602 -12.04 -40.99 -8.08
CA SER A 602 -12.61 -42.03 -7.20
C SER A 602 -13.88 -42.67 -7.77
N ILE A 603 -14.74 -41.87 -8.42
CA ILE A 603 -15.97 -42.34 -9.06
C ILE A 603 -15.62 -43.16 -10.30
N LYS A 604 -14.69 -42.70 -11.15
CA LYS A 604 -14.20 -43.46 -12.30
C LYS A 604 -13.60 -44.80 -11.89
N MET A 605 -12.77 -44.83 -10.85
CA MET A 605 -12.18 -46.06 -10.32
C MET A 605 -13.26 -47.02 -9.81
N LYS A 606 -14.30 -46.51 -9.13
CA LYS A 606 -15.45 -47.32 -8.70
C LYS A 606 -16.27 -47.84 -9.87
N ILE A 607 -16.49 -47.03 -10.91
CA ILE A 607 -17.20 -47.43 -12.12
C ILE A 607 -16.39 -48.47 -12.89
N LEU A 608 -15.09 -48.27 -13.03
CA LEU A 608 -14.18 -49.22 -13.68
C LEU A 608 -14.15 -50.55 -12.91
N GLN A 609 -14.10 -50.53 -11.58
CA GLN A 609 -14.23 -51.74 -10.75
C GLN A 609 -15.60 -52.43 -10.91
N SER A 610 -16.69 -51.66 -11.00
CA SER A 610 -18.02 -52.22 -11.22
C SER A 610 -18.20 -52.81 -12.62
N ALA A 611 -17.46 -52.31 -13.61
CA ALA A 611 -17.44 -52.83 -14.98
C ALA A 611 -16.48 -54.03 -15.15
N TYR A 612 -15.53 -54.23 -14.22
CA TYR A 612 -14.55 -55.32 -14.23
C TYR A 612 -14.93 -56.53 -13.37
N THR A 613 -16.21 -56.79 -13.15
CA THR A 613 -16.64 -58.14 -12.73
C THR A 613 -16.72 -59.03 -13.98
N TRP A 614 -15.60 -59.59 -14.40
CA TRP A 614 -15.64 -60.72 -15.33
C TRP A 614 -16.24 -61.90 -14.56
N ASP A 615 -17.36 -62.45 -15.04
CA ASP A 615 -17.75 -63.81 -14.69
C ASP A 615 -16.56 -64.72 -15.06
N LEU A 616 -15.97 -65.36 -14.05
CA LEU A 616 -14.87 -66.32 -14.19
C LEU A 616 -15.41 -67.55 -14.92
N SER A 617 -15.43 -67.51 -16.26
CA SER A 617 -15.78 -68.65 -17.11
C SER A 617 -14.51 -69.44 -17.51
N PRO A 618 -14.50 -70.78 -17.38
CA PRO A 618 -13.30 -71.61 -17.59
C PRO A 618 -12.68 -71.54 -19.00
N HIS A 619 -13.41 -71.05 -20.01
CA HIS A 619 -12.92 -70.93 -21.39
C HIS A 619 -11.88 -69.81 -21.60
N SER A 620 -11.70 -68.93 -20.62
CA SER A 620 -10.72 -67.83 -20.69
C SER A 620 -9.27 -68.25 -20.37
N TYR A 621 -9.08 -69.46 -19.81
CA TYR A 621 -7.76 -69.98 -19.40
C TYR A 621 -7.32 -71.24 -20.16
N PHE A 622 -8.23 -71.98 -20.80
CA PHE A 622 -7.90 -73.23 -21.51
C PHE A 622 -8.04 -73.06 -23.04
N LEU A 623 -6.93 -73.20 -23.77
CA LEU A 623 -6.93 -73.32 -25.23
C LEU A 623 -7.33 -74.74 -25.64
N ALA A 624 -8.21 -74.86 -26.64
CA ALA A 624 -8.45 -76.13 -27.31
C ALA A 624 -7.22 -76.52 -28.18
N PRO A 625 -6.96 -77.81 -28.43
CA PRO A 625 -5.81 -78.23 -29.25
C PRO A 625 -5.88 -77.62 -30.66
N GLY A 626 -4.91 -76.79 -31.02
CA GLY A 626 -4.78 -76.18 -32.36
C GLY A 626 -5.09 -74.67 -32.48
N GLN A 627 -5.49 -73.97 -31.41
CA GLN A 627 -5.69 -72.51 -31.45
C GLN A 627 -4.40 -71.72 -31.16
N GLN A 628 -4.19 -70.60 -31.88
CA GLN A 628 -3.08 -69.67 -31.63
C GLN A 628 -3.42 -68.61 -30.55
N PRO A 629 -2.46 -68.27 -29.66
CA PRO A 629 -2.69 -67.40 -28.52
C PRO A 629 -2.93 -65.94 -28.94
N HIS A 630 -3.91 -65.27 -28.33
CA HIS A 630 -4.19 -63.84 -28.52
C HIS A 630 -3.53 -63.02 -27.40
N GLY A 631 -2.83 -61.94 -27.77
CA GLY A 631 -1.80 -61.26 -26.97
C GLY A 631 -2.26 -60.45 -25.75
N MET A 632 -3.45 -60.67 -25.20
CA MET A 632 -3.95 -59.87 -24.05
C MET A 632 -4.48 -60.70 -22.87
N LEU A 633 -4.09 -61.97 -22.75
CA LEU A 633 -4.39 -62.81 -21.59
C LEU A 633 -3.10 -63.34 -20.95
N THR A 634 -3.17 -63.48 -19.62
CA THR A 634 -2.09 -63.64 -18.63
C THR A 634 -1.08 -64.76 -18.91
N GLN A 635 0.16 -64.58 -18.39
CA GLN A 635 1.33 -65.47 -18.53
C GLN A 635 1.20 -66.87 -17.86
N LEU A 636 0.01 -67.28 -17.40
CA LEU A 636 -0.20 -68.55 -16.72
C LEU A 636 -0.97 -69.51 -17.62
N LEU A 637 -0.28 -70.01 -18.65
CA LEU A 637 -0.76 -71.03 -19.57
C LEU A 637 -0.51 -72.42 -18.99
N ILE A 638 -1.58 -73.18 -18.70
CA ILE A 638 -1.51 -74.61 -18.39
C ILE A 638 -2.10 -75.38 -19.58
N ILE A 639 -1.25 -76.07 -20.33
CA ILE A 639 -1.67 -76.92 -21.46
C ILE A 639 -2.30 -78.19 -20.89
N ASN A 640 -3.60 -78.39 -21.13
CA ASN A 640 -4.31 -79.59 -20.74
C ASN A 640 -3.93 -80.77 -21.67
N LYS A 641 -3.14 -81.73 -21.16
CA LYS A 641 -2.71 -82.94 -21.88
C LYS A 641 -3.48 -84.22 -21.50
N THR A 642 -4.60 -84.15 -20.80
CA THR A 642 -5.32 -85.35 -20.31
C THR A 642 -6.48 -85.84 -21.17
N ALA A 643 -6.70 -85.31 -22.38
CA ALA A 643 -7.81 -85.74 -23.25
C ALA A 643 -7.44 -86.76 -24.35
N LEU A 644 -6.18 -87.22 -24.45
CA LEU A 644 -5.71 -88.12 -25.52
C LEU A 644 -5.27 -89.51 -25.04
N MET A 645 -5.51 -89.85 -23.77
CA MET A 645 -5.25 -91.19 -23.22
C MET A 645 -6.55 -91.80 -22.65
N THR A 646 -7.54 -92.06 -23.50
CA THR A 646 -8.57 -93.11 -23.28
C THR A 646 -9.47 -93.19 -24.51
N LEU A 647 -9.01 -93.82 -25.59
CA LEU A 647 -9.86 -94.39 -26.67
C LEU A 647 -9.00 -95.09 -27.75
N SER A 648 -8.16 -96.07 -27.37
CA SER A 648 -7.59 -97.00 -28.39
C SER A 648 -7.06 -98.35 -27.87
N SER A 649 -7.29 -98.78 -26.62
CA SER A 649 -6.69 -100.02 -26.11
C SER A 649 -7.67 -101.07 -25.55
N LEU A 650 -8.87 -101.19 -26.12
CA LEU A 650 -9.84 -102.23 -25.71
C LEU A 650 -10.41 -103.08 -26.86
N TRP A 651 -9.74 -103.15 -28.02
CA TRP A 651 -10.06 -104.10 -29.08
C TRP A 651 -8.78 -104.61 -29.78
N SER A 652 -8.12 -105.60 -29.18
CA SER A 652 -7.25 -106.58 -29.88
C SER A 652 -6.57 -107.53 -28.89
N ALA A 653 -7.21 -108.67 -28.58
CA ALA A 653 -6.58 -110.00 -28.49
C ALA A 653 -7.59 -111.03 -27.93
N ARG A 654 -8.33 -111.67 -28.85
CA ARG A 654 -8.76 -113.06 -28.71
C ARG A 654 -7.58 -113.93 -29.15
N THR A 655 -7.00 -114.71 -28.24
CA THR A 655 -6.71 -116.16 -28.34
C THR A 655 -5.91 -116.59 -27.12
#